data_AF-A0AA43HFA7-F1
#
_entry.id   AF-A0AA43HFA7-F1
#
_cell.length_a   1.000
_cell.length_b   1.000
_cell.length_c   1.000
_cell.angle_alpha   90.00
_cell.angle_beta   90.00
_cell.angle_gamma   90.00
#
_symmetry.space_group_name_H-M   'P 1'
#
loop_
_entity.id
_entity.type
_entity.pdbx_description
1 polymer ?
#
loop_
_entity_poly.entity_id
_entity_poly.type
_entity_poly.pdbx_seq_one_letter_code
_entity_poly.pdbx_strand_id
1 'polypeptide(L)'
;MKSKNRFVIILTLAFTLPILAIFSIVSCTETGSARQEGPCDIFAAEGTPCVSAHSTTRALYASYNGPLYQVTRQSDGKTMDIHLVPSENGNPGGYADAALQDAFCSNTLCWISVIYDQSDKENHLYQAPPGTFVGPAKGGFNTLPIADMAPVTIMGHKVYGTYIMPGMGLRNNDASGLGIDDEAEGIYMVFDGTHYDSGCCFNYGNTSTNSDAVGRGTMSTVYFGTSTAWGRGAGTGPWIMSDMEAGLFSGYNTKENVESPTIDSWRFVTGMVNGGGGNVWEIRGGNAQEGELSLFYKGIRPESNENSNYYPMHKKGAIQLGNGGDNGNGSAGTFYEGVMTLGYPSEVAVHAVQKNIVAAKYDVQRLSMSRLTTFTPKTAQEVTVSFTNTTGKAAKKVTLSLDLPSGWDAVVSGTDDKAKTFSGSIAANETVTATFTVISPESAGVGYLTAKAEWKNNTKGIQSDLNSQRIRNTMPVKINEVRLNTNLNPTNQFIELYNGSDQEVDISNWSLINTRSEWAPVKLATIPAGTKIGSKEFYLLSMAGSGLAAPAVQGSNTINVISTTGYKVGQRIQIDDEIREIQRIGTPASPMTLIFVPVSTGPWLILPAGTRNIPVKNTTGFEVGQMIGIDRGGNYEQATVTYVGKASSQTKLAVEAKAGETIIKVNGNTNLTVGDKLTINTGSRKEIVEVKRIINTVSEPVRGGGLELSMHRVPGEIELTEPLKKDHMLAVDVSCPGTGITFTPATKFAHQSGDAVQALGSGITLSKALDNGHEFGAPVINAAVKSTGYQDAFVPNQWYGNPLSTSAGSIALMDATGEIVVDAMVYGSQQSNSSANGTIASPELATLEGVQSQGGCIVVVPASGRGLQPATPAAWEINRSFGRYPDGSDTDNNCDDFSLQKTTTLLLPASSGSNNIKIASTAGFVAGQEITVGSGSKKQTVSIAEVGTTGATTTTMTIEVGATVIPVANTTGFSIGQTIEINKGAYLEKAVITSITAGRRAYGGNSGSPSSITVSQPLQKAHATGVQVAGSGITLKSNLILSFENSAPVSEGIPTPGAPNKYAH
;
A
#
# COMPACT_ATOMS: atom_id res chain seq x y z
N MET A 1 -1.30 53.20 -27.75
CA MET A 1 -0.94 54.56 -28.26
C MET A 1 -0.70 55.48 -27.07
N LYS A 2 0.50 56.09 -27.01
CA LYS A 2 0.91 57.40 -26.41
C LYS A 2 0.18 57.89 -25.13
N SER A 3 0.81 58.37 -24.05
CA SER A 3 2.17 58.88 -23.84
C SER A 3 2.45 59.14 -22.34
N LYS A 4 3.72 58.98 -21.96
CA LYS A 4 4.39 59.46 -20.74
C LYS A 4 4.25 60.98 -20.55
N ASN A 5 4.41 61.47 -19.32
CA ASN A 5 5.35 62.56 -19.02
C ASN A 5 5.70 62.69 -17.53
N ARG A 6 7.00 62.77 -17.25
CA ARG A 6 7.65 63.14 -15.99
C ARG A 6 8.25 64.55 -16.15
N PHE A 7 8.20 65.41 -15.13
CA PHE A 7 9.08 66.59 -14.92
C PHE A 7 9.03 66.92 -13.39
N VAL A 8 10.05 66.62 -12.58
CA VAL A 8 11.31 67.34 -12.23
C VAL A 8 11.15 68.46 -11.16
N ILE A 9 11.59 68.12 -9.93
CA ILE A 9 12.50 68.79 -8.96
C ILE A 9 12.53 70.32 -8.86
N ILE A 10 12.31 70.86 -7.63
CA ILE A 10 13.12 71.93 -6.99
C ILE A 10 13.21 71.68 -5.47
N LEU A 11 14.43 71.84 -4.94
CA LEU A 11 14.92 71.66 -3.57
C LEU A 11 15.14 73.04 -2.91
N THR A 12 14.79 73.26 -1.64
CA THR A 12 15.59 74.07 -0.67
C THR A 12 15.03 74.08 0.76
N LEU A 13 15.94 73.90 1.73
CA LEU A 13 15.81 73.89 3.20
C LEU A 13 15.48 75.27 3.83
N ALA A 14 14.83 75.30 5.01
CA ALA A 14 15.46 75.67 6.31
C ALA A 14 14.46 75.96 7.47
N PHE A 15 14.60 75.21 8.56
CA PHE A 15 14.47 75.53 10.00
C PHE A 15 13.31 76.38 10.58
N THR A 16 12.47 75.79 11.45
CA THR A 16 12.46 75.97 12.94
C THR A 16 11.15 75.43 13.59
N LEU A 17 11.29 74.60 14.63
CA LEU A 17 10.28 74.27 15.68
C LEU A 17 10.20 75.44 16.70
N PRO A 18 9.20 75.57 17.62
CA PRO A 18 8.39 74.49 18.22
C PRO A 18 6.90 74.77 18.64
N ILE A 19 6.17 73.67 18.93
CA ILE A 19 5.22 73.48 20.05
C ILE A 19 3.70 73.86 19.95
N LEU A 20 2.89 72.80 20.17
CA LEU A 20 1.58 72.63 20.84
C LEU A 20 0.23 72.63 20.06
N ALA A 21 -0.42 71.47 20.18
CA ALA A 21 -1.85 71.21 20.48
C ALA A 21 -2.88 70.96 19.34
N ILE A 22 -3.14 69.65 19.15
CA ILE A 22 -4.47 68.98 19.14
C ILE A 22 -5.46 69.39 18.05
N PHE A 23 -5.64 68.51 17.06
CA PHE A 23 -6.98 68.07 16.61
C PHE A 23 -6.92 66.64 16.07
N SER A 24 -7.66 65.76 16.74
CA SER A 24 -7.78 64.33 16.48
C SER A 24 -8.53 64.06 15.17
N ILE A 25 -7.93 63.26 14.28
CA ILE A 25 -8.68 62.42 13.33
C ILE A 25 -8.15 61.00 13.56
N VAL A 26 -8.79 60.28 14.47
CA VAL A 26 -8.67 58.83 14.57
C VAL A 26 -9.45 58.27 13.39
N SER A 27 -8.77 58.03 12.27
CA SER A 27 -9.19 56.98 11.36
C SER A 27 -8.84 55.65 12.03
N CYS A 28 -9.79 55.06 12.75
CA CYS A 28 -9.75 53.64 13.05
C CYS A 28 -9.83 52.89 11.72
N THR A 29 -8.68 52.61 11.11
CA THR A 29 -8.55 51.41 10.31
C THR A 29 -8.54 50.26 11.31
N GLU A 30 -9.63 49.48 11.35
CA GLU A 30 -9.63 48.18 12.01
C GLU A 30 -8.52 47.33 11.37
N THR A 31 -7.34 47.32 11.98
CA THR A 31 -6.34 46.29 11.73
C THR A 31 -6.95 45.00 12.26
N GLY A 32 -7.37 44.10 11.37
CA GLY A 32 -7.72 42.73 11.74
C GLY A 32 -6.64 42.15 12.65
N SER A 33 -7.06 41.51 13.75
CA SER A 33 -6.14 40.91 14.72
C SER A 33 -5.14 40.03 13.99
N ALA A 34 -3.84 40.30 14.13
CA ALA A 34 -2.80 39.45 13.55
C ALA A 34 -2.95 38.01 14.09
N ARG A 35 -2.76 37.00 13.22
CA ARG A 35 -2.76 35.60 13.63
C ARG A 35 -1.66 35.39 14.67
N GLN A 36 -1.94 34.58 15.69
CA GLN A 36 -0.93 34.22 16.69
C GLN A 36 0.25 33.49 16.02
N GLU A 37 1.43 33.63 16.62
CA GLU A 37 2.64 32.89 16.22
C GLU A 37 2.34 31.40 16.11
N GLY A 38 2.73 30.80 14.99
CA GLY A 38 2.66 29.37 14.77
C GLY A 38 3.93 28.65 15.22
N PRO A 39 3.97 27.30 15.15
CA PRO A 39 5.13 26.51 15.50
C PRO A 39 6.45 26.97 14.85
N CYS A 40 6.40 27.38 13.58
CA CYS A 40 7.60 27.78 12.87
C CYS A 40 8.10 29.19 13.20
N ASP A 41 7.21 30.08 13.66
CA ASP A 41 7.62 31.39 14.20
C ASP A 41 8.39 31.19 15.51
N ILE A 42 7.90 30.30 16.38
CA ILE A 42 8.52 29.95 17.67
C ILE A 42 9.92 29.35 17.44
N PHE A 43 10.02 28.37 16.54
CA PHE A 43 11.30 27.77 16.19
C PHE A 43 12.30 28.77 15.59
N ALA A 44 11.84 29.68 14.73
CA ALA A 44 12.69 30.72 14.15
C ALA A 44 13.19 31.72 15.21
N ALA A 45 12.34 32.10 16.17
CA ALA A 45 12.71 33.00 17.27
C ALA A 45 13.82 32.41 18.17
N GLU A 46 13.86 31.10 18.29
CA GLU A 46 14.87 30.34 19.05
C GLU A 46 16.09 29.92 18.21
N GLY A 47 16.19 30.38 16.96
CA GLY A 47 17.36 30.17 16.10
C GLY A 47 17.40 28.83 15.37
N THR A 48 16.31 28.06 15.37
CA THR A 48 16.19 26.77 14.66
C THR A 48 15.04 26.80 13.66
N PRO A 49 15.11 27.63 12.60
CA PRO A 49 13.96 27.87 11.72
C PRO A 49 13.48 26.59 11.01
N CYS A 50 12.17 26.52 10.75
CA CYS A 50 11.61 25.48 9.89
C CYS A 50 12.17 25.60 8.47
N VAL A 51 12.54 24.45 7.90
CA VAL A 51 12.95 24.24 6.50
C VAL A 51 11.94 23.38 5.74
N SER A 52 10.95 22.83 6.46
CA SER A 52 9.71 22.31 5.89
C SER A 52 8.61 22.40 6.94
N ALA A 53 7.38 22.67 6.51
CA ALA A 53 6.21 22.84 7.35
C ALA A 53 4.94 22.37 6.63
N HIS A 54 4.43 21.19 7.01
CA HIS A 54 3.31 20.53 6.35
C HIS A 54 2.11 20.43 7.29
N SER A 55 0.93 20.80 6.81
CA SER A 55 -0.32 20.59 7.55
C SER A 55 -1.51 20.60 6.60
N THR A 56 -2.44 19.68 6.83
CA THR A 56 -3.76 19.68 6.17
C THR A 56 -4.83 20.37 7.03
N THR A 57 -4.47 20.83 8.23
CA THR A 57 -5.41 21.32 9.23
C THR A 57 -5.30 22.83 9.48
N ARG A 58 -4.08 23.39 9.54
CA ARG A 58 -3.88 24.82 9.86
C ARG A 58 -2.57 25.39 9.33
N ALA A 59 -2.47 26.71 9.40
CA ALA A 59 -1.21 27.40 9.20
C ALA A 59 -0.24 27.17 10.36
N LEU A 60 1.04 27.00 10.05
CA LEU A 60 2.16 26.80 10.96
C LEU A 60 3.05 28.04 11.10
N TYR A 61 2.76 29.09 10.33
CA TYR A 61 3.26 30.45 10.49
C TYR A 61 2.09 31.43 10.62
N ALA A 62 2.28 32.49 11.41
CA ALA A 62 1.33 33.59 11.53
C ALA A 62 1.11 34.30 10.19
N SER A 63 2.18 34.45 9.40
CA SER A 63 2.18 35.18 8.12
C SER A 63 1.71 34.36 6.92
N TYR A 64 1.57 33.04 7.06
CA TYR A 64 1.25 32.17 5.93
C TYR A 64 -0.20 32.34 5.46
N ASN A 65 -0.40 32.58 4.16
CA ASN A 65 -1.71 32.74 3.54
C ASN A 65 -1.88 31.94 2.24
N GLY A 66 -0.96 30.98 1.99
CA GLY A 66 -1.02 30.09 0.84
C GLY A 66 -1.99 28.92 1.04
N PRO A 67 -2.11 28.03 0.03
CA PRO A 67 -2.89 26.80 0.12
C PRO A 67 -2.22 25.77 1.04
N LEU A 68 -3.00 25.04 1.85
CA LEU A 68 -2.46 24.02 2.75
C LEU A 68 -2.21 22.69 2.03
N TYR A 69 -3.15 22.28 1.18
CA TYR A 69 -3.05 21.06 0.40
C TYR A 69 -3.92 21.14 -0.86
N GLN A 70 -3.70 20.22 -1.80
CA GLN A 70 -4.50 20.08 -3.01
C GLN A 70 -5.26 18.76 -2.97
N VAL A 71 -6.51 18.78 -3.41
CA VAL A 71 -7.32 17.57 -3.66
C VAL A 71 -7.54 17.35 -5.14
N THR A 72 -7.51 16.09 -5.59
CA THR A 72 -7.89 15.67 -6.95
C THR A 72 -9.18 14.87 -6.89
N ARG A 73 -10.14 15.23 -7.74
CA ARG A 73 -11.47 14.63 -7.78
C ARG A 73 -11.55 13.45 -8.74
N GLN A 74 -12.13 12.34 -8.30
CA GLN A 74 -12.25 11.11 -9.10
C GLN A 74 -13.10 11.28 -10.36
N SER A 75 -14.21 12.01 -10.26
CA SER A 75 -15.20 12.08 -11.34
C SER A 75 -14.69 12.70 -12.64
N ASP A 76 -13.75 13.66 -12.56
CA ASP A 76 -13.25 14.39 -13.72
C ASP A 76 -11.75 14.74 -13.69
N GLY A 77 -11.02 14.28 -12.67
CA GLY A 77 -9.58 14.50 -12.54
C GLY A 77 -9.19 15.96 -12.24
N LYS A 78 -10.16 16.84 -11.97
CA LYS A 78 -9.87 18.24 -11.61
C LYS A 78 -9.26 18.33 -10.22
N THR A 79 -8.47 19.38 -10.01
CA THR A 79 -7.84 19.68 -8.73
C THR A 79 -8.45 20.92 -8.07
N MET A 80 -8.34 21.00 -6.76
CA MET A 80 -8.70 22.18 -5.96
C MET A 80 -7.68 22.36 -4.84
N ASP A 81 -7.18 23.58 -4.69
CA ASP A 81 -6.34 23.96 -3.56
C ASP A 81 -7.23 24.35 -2.38
N ILE A 82 -6.97 23.77 -1.21
CA ILE A 82 -7.67 24.07 0.03
C ILE A 82 -6.88 25.13 0.80
N HIS A 83 -7.45 26.32 0.87
CA HIS A 83 -6.86 27.48 1.51
C HIS A 83 -7.25 27.59 2.99
N LEU A 84 -6.67 28.59 3.65
CA LEU A 84 -7.03 28.98 5.00
C LEU A 84 -8.34 29.78 5.01
N VAL A 85 -9.17 29.55 6.02
CA VAL A 85 -10.25 30.48 6.34
C VAL A 85 -9.64 31.79 6.88
N PRO A 86 -10.00 32.96 6.32
CA PRO A 86 -9.50 34.24 6.78
C PRO A 86 -10.07 34.61 8.17
N SER A 87 -9.38 35.49 8.89
CA SER A 87 -9.93 36.02 10.15
C SER A 87 -11.00 37.07 9.85
N GLU A 88 -12.25 36.76 10.17
CA GLU A 88 -13.40 37.65 9.93
C GLU A 88 -14.48 37.47 11.01
N ASN A 89 -15.20 38.55 11.35
CA ASN A 89 -16.40 38.50 12.20
C ASN A 89 -16.23 37.76 13.57
N GLY A 90 -15.06 37.89 14.20
CA GLY A 90 -14.76 37.23 15.47
C GLY A 90 -14.31 35.77 15.33
N ASN A 91 -14.13 35.28 14.11
CA ASN A 91 -13.43 34.04 13.80
C ASN A 91 -11.92 34.32 13.68
N PRO A 92 -11.05 33.60 14.43
CA PRO A 92 -9.60 33.78 14.33
C PRO A 92 -9.00 33.37 12.97
N GLY A 93 -9.70 32.56 12.18
CA GLY A 93 -9.19 32.02 10.92
C GLY A 93 -7.95 31.12 11.10
N GLY A 94 -7.22 30.88 10.01
CA GLY A 94 -5.93 30.16 10.05
C GLY A 94 -6.02 28.63 10.09
N TYR A 95 -7.21 28.06 9.94
CA TYR A 95 -7.46 26.62 9.74
C TYR A 95 -7.95 26.36 8.30
N ALA A 96 -7.88 25.11 7.85
CA ALA A 96 -8.27 24.70 6.50
C ALA A 96 -9.76 24.92 6.20
N ASP A 97 -10.09 25.35 4.98
CA ASP A 97 -11.46 25.48 4.50
C ASP A 97 -12.06 24.12 4.11
N ALA A 98 -12.50 23.36 5.11
CA ALA A 98 -13.16 22.07 4.90
C ALA A 98 -14.47 22.20 4.11
N ALA A 99 -15.16 23.34 4.17
CA ALA A 99 -16.39 23.55 3.41
C ALA A 99 -16.12 23.64 1.90
N LEU A 100 -14.99 24.24 1.51
CA LEU A 100 -14.52 24.23 0.12
C LEU A 100 -14.23 22.80 -0.37
N GLN A 101 -13.57 21.97 0.45
CA GLN A 101 -13.36 20.56 0.13
C GLN A 101 -14.69 19.81 -0.02
N ASP A 102 -15.59 19.93 0.96
CA ASP A 102 -16.89 19.25 0.95
C ASP A 102 -17.71 19.61 -0.30
N ALA A 103 -17.70 20.89 -0.69
CA ALA A 103 -18.38 21.35 -1.90
C ALA A 103 -17.74 20.82 -3.18
N PHE A 104 -16.40 20.81 -3.25
CA PHE A 104 -15.67 20.35 -4.43
C PHE A 104 -15.81 18.84 -4.64
N CYS A 105 -15.73 18.08 -3.54
CA CYS A 105 -15.79 16.61 -3.49
C CYS A 105 -17.23 16.06 -3.36
N SER A 106 -18.25 16.92 -3.45
CA SER A 106 -19.64 16.50 -3.36
C SER A 106 -19.95 15.38 -4.35
N ASN A 107 -20.55 14.30 -3.83
CA ASN A 107 -20.96 13.11 -4.58
C ASN A 107 -19.84 12.39 -5.35
N THR A 108 -18.59 12.48 -4.89
CA THR A 108 -17.47 11.75 -5.49
C THR A 108 -16.32 11.59 -4.49
N LEU A 109 -15.33 10.75 -4.78
CA LEU A 109 -14.12 10.69 -3.98
C LEU A 109 -13.13 11.77 -4.39
N CYS A 110 -12.36 12.21 -3.41
CA CYS A 110 -11.20 13.06 -3.60
C CYS A 110 -9.99 12.43 -2.94
N TRP A 111 -8.81 12.65 -3.53
CA TRP A 111 -7.54 12.28 -2.93
C TRP A 111 -6.70 13.51 -2.64
N ILE A 112 -5.95 13.51 -1.55
CA ILE A 112 -4.96 14.54 -1.23
C ILE A 112 -3.74 14.30 -2.13
N SER A 113 -3.56 15.12 -3.18
CA SER A 113 -2.52 14.95 -4.19
C SER A 113 -1.21 15.67 -3.86
N VAL A 114 -1.31 16.78 -3.12
CA VAL A 114 -0.17 17.59 -2.66
C VAL A 114 -0.45 18.06 -1.24
N ILE A 115 0.55 17.97 -0.36
CA ILE A 115 0.56 18.73 0.90
C ILE A 115 1.62 19.81 0.75
N TYR A 116 1.19 21.07 0.79
CA TYR A 116 2.08 22.19 0.57
C TYR A 116 2.98 22.42 1.78
N ASP A 117 4.25 22.65 1.50
CA ASP A 117 5.21 23.22 2.44
C ASP A 117 4.93 24.71 2.59
N GLN A 118 4.69 25.14 3.82
CA GLN A 118 4.42 26.53 4.18
C GLN A 118 5.69 27.38 4.35
N SER A 119 6.86 26.73 4.39
CA SER A 119 8.16 27.42 4.49
C SER A 119 8.54 28.08 3.15
N ASP A 120 9.60 28.89 3.18
CA ASP A 120 10.18 29.53 1.99
C ASP A 120 10.94 28.54 1.08
N LYS A 121 11.01 27.26 1.45
CA LYS A 121 11.71 26.21 0.69
C LYS A 121 10.84 25.49 -0.32
N GLU A 122 9.52 25.60 -0.21
CA GLU A 122 8.56 24.94 -1.12
C GLU A 122 8.80 23.42 -1.22
N ASN A 123 9.21 22.78 -0.13
CA ASN A 123 9.48 21.34 -0.05
C ASN A 123 8.18 20.51 0.00
N HIS A 124 7.21 20.81 -0.87
CA HIS A 124 5.88 20.17 -0.89
C HIS A 124 5.96 18.65 -0.99
N LEU A 125 5.01 17.94 -0.38
CA LEU A 125 4.91 16.48 -0.47
C LEU A 125 3.99 16.06 -1.61
N TYR A 126 4.46 15.11 -2.43
CA TYR A 126 3.75 14.57 -3.58
C TYR A 126 3.54 13.06 -3.44
N GLN A 127 2.80 12.44 -4.37
CA GLN A 127 2.68 10.98 -4.44
C GLN A 127 4.06 10.30 -4.38
N ALA A 128 4.25 9.38 -3.42
CA ALA A 128 5.55 8.76 -3.23
C ALA A 128 5.92 7.82 -4.40
N PRO A 129 7.12 7.98 -4.99
CA PRO A 129 7.58 7.12 -6.07
C PRO A 129 8.06 5.74 -5.61
N PRO A 130 8.16 4.79 -6.56
CA PRO A 130 8.78 3.50 -6.30
C PRO A 130 10.22 3.63 -5.79
N GLY A 131 10.60 2.69 -4.94
CA GLY A 131 11.93 2.55 -4.36
C GLY A 131 12.44 1.11 -4.39
N THR A 132 13.10 0.68 -3.32
CA THR A 132 13.35 -0.75 -3.06
C THR A 132 12.02 -1.50 -3.07
N PHE A 133 11.05 -0.94 -2.35
CA PHE A 133 9.66 -1.38 -2.33
C PHE A 133 8.81 -0.55 -3.29
N VAL A 134 7.84 -1.20 -3.90
CA VAL A 134 6.94 -0.60 -4.89
C VAL A 134 5.55 -0.43 -4.27
N GLY A 135 4.92 0.70 -4.54
CA GLY A 135 3.54 0.93 -4.16
C GLY A 135 2.55 0.30 -5.14
N PRO A 136 1.28 0.20 -4.74
CA PRO A 136 0.31 -0.54 -5.52
C PRO A 136 -0.36 0.29 -6.63
N ALA A 137 -0.17 1.60 -6.66
CA ALA A 137 -0.69 2.44 -7.73
C ALA A 137 0.10 2.26 -9.03
N LYS A 138 -0.52 2.68 -10.14
CA LYS A 138 0.07 2.66 -11.49
C LYS A 138 1.53 3.16 -11.47
N GLY A 139 2.44 2.37 -12.04
CA GLY A 139 3.88 2.72 -12.12
C GLY A 139 4.70 2.33 -10.89
N GLY A 140 4.10 1.64 -9.92
CA GLY A 140 4.75 1.30 -8.65
C GLY A 140 4.77 2.44 -7.64
N PHE A 141 3.95 3.47 -7.86
CA PHE A 141 3.75 4.56 -6.91
C PHE A 141 2.93 4.11 -5.72
N ASN A 142 3.09 4.78 -4.58
CA ASN A 142 2.14 4.62 -3.47
C ASN A 142 0.79 5.23 -3.86
N THR A 143 -0.30 4.73 -3.30
CA THR A 143 -1.63 5.35 -3.48
C THR A 143 -1.72 6.68 -2.73
N LEU A 144 -2.59 7.58 -3.21
CA LEU A 144 -2.83 8.86 -2.54
C LEU A 144 -3.89 8.71 -1.43
N PRO A 145 -3.79 9.46 -0.31
CA PRO A 145 -4.77 9.44 0.77
C PRO A 145 -6.16 9.91 0.33
N ILE A 146 -7.24 9.25 0.77
CA ILE A 146 -8.62 9.70 0.52
C ILE A 146 -8.92 10.87 1.47
N ALA A 147 -9.44 11.98 0.92
CA ALA A 147 -9.42 13.29 1.56
C ALA A 147 -10.39 13.47 2.75
N ASP A 148 -11.41 12.61 2.88
CA ASP A 148 -12.46 12.72 3.90
C ASP A 148 -12.38 11.65 5.00
N MET A 149 -11.32 10.84 5.04
CA MET A 149 -11.19 9.71 5.97
C MET A 149 -10.69 10.08 7.39
N ALA A 150 -10.20 11.30 7.61
CA ALA A 150 -9.75 11.76 8.91
C ALA A 150 -10.37 13.11 9.33
N PRO A 151 -11.71 13.23 9.38
CA PRO A 151 -12.36 14.45 9.85
C PRO A 151 -12.08 14.66 11.34
N VAL A 152 -11.69 15.87 11.71
CA VAL A 152 -11.48 16.29 13.11
C VAL A 152 -11.93 17.73 13.27
N THR A 153 -11.82 18.27 14.48
CA THR A 153 -11.95 19.71 14.68
C THR A 153 -10.71 20.33 15.30
N ILE A 154 -10.43 21.56 14.90
CA ILE A 154 -9.35 22.40 15.44
C ILE A 154 -9.91 23.81 15.66
N MET A 155 -9.61 24.42 16.79
CA MET A 155 -10.19 25.71 17.20
C MET A 155 -11.74 25.71 17.15
N GLY A 156 -12.36 24.54 17.27
CA GLY A 156 -13.81 24.36 17.15
C GLY A 156 -14.35 24.40 15.71
N HIS A 157 -13.51 24.23 14.68
CA HIS A 157 -13.87 24.19 13.26
C HIS A 157 -13.47 22.86 12.60
N LYS A 158 -14.26 22.40 11.62
CA LYS A 158 -14.00 21.14 10.91
C LYS A 158 -12.80 21.28 9.98
N VAL A 159 -11.93 20.28 10.01
CA VAL A 159 -10.77 20.12 9.13
C VAL A 159 -10.55 18.63 8.85
N TYR A 160 -9.69 18.31 7.88
CA TYR A 160 -9.33 16.94 7.54
C TYR A 160 -7.85 16.69 7.77
N GLY A 161 -7.53 15.57 8.42
CA GLY A 161 -6.18 15.02 8.45
C GLY A 161 -5.88 14.17 7.21
N THR A 162 -4.66 13.65 7.14
CA THR A 162 -4.20 12.74 6.09
C THR A 162 -4.22 11.30 6.60
N TYR A 163 -5.22 10.52 6.18
CA TYR A 163 -5.38 9.12 6.57
C TYR A 163 -4.56 8.19 5.66
N ILE A 164 -3.53 7.55 6.20
CA ILE A 164 -2.65 6.61 5.50
C ILE A 164 -3.12 5.18 5.77
N MET A 165 -3.59 4.51 4.73
CA MET A 165 -3.75 3.05 4.70
C MET A 165 -2.48 2.39 4.15
N PRO A 166 -2.23 1.08 4.42
CA PRO A 166 -1.11 0.39 3.81
C PRO A 166 -1.12 0.49 2.28
N GLY A 167 0.03 0.85 1.72
CA GLY A 167 0.23 1.17 0.31
C GLY A 167 0.18 2.66 -0.01
N MET A 168 -0.27 3.52 0.91
CA MET A 168 -0.27 4.97 0.76
C MET A 168 1.03 5.61 1.24
N GLY A 169 1.34 6.79 0.71
CA GLY A 169 2.46 7.59 1.20
C GLY A 169 2.79 8.76 0.29
N LEU A 170 3.41 9.78 0.88
CA LEU A 170 3.80 11.01 0.22
C LEU A 170 5.30 11.27 0.43
N ARG A 171 5.96 11.92 -0.52
CA ARG A 171 7.41 12.13 -0.50
C ARG A 171 7.84 13.36 -1.29
N ASN A 172 8.99 13.91 -0.94
CA ASN A 172 9.75 14.82 -1.77
C ASN A 172 11.25 14.46 -1.75
N ASN A 173 11.74 13.92 -2.86
CA ASN A 173 13.14 13.55 -3.06
C ASN A 173 14.02 14.70 -3.56
N ASP A 174 13.43 15.75 -4.14
CA ASP A 174 14.12 16.93 -4.68
C ASP A 174 14.08 18.12 -3.70
N ALA A 175 13.92 17.83 -2.40
CA ALA A 175 13.84 18.83 -1.35
C ALA A 175 15.16 19.59 -1.15
N SER A 176 15.06 20.80 -0.60
CA SER A 176 16.19 21.71 -0.40
C SER A 176 16.24 22.28 1.02
N GLY A 177 17.45 22.58 1.50
CA GLY A 177 17.66 23.22 2.81
C GLY A 177 17.50 22.33 4.04
N LEU A 178 17.25 21.03 3.87
CA LEU A 178 17.18 20.05 4.95
C LEU A 178 18.58 19.68 5.47
N GLY A 179 18.66 19.31 6.75
CA GLY A 179 19.89 18.84 7.37
C GLY A 179 20.43 17.59 6.66
N ILE A 180 21.71 17.61 6.33
CA ILE A 180 22.43 16.47 5.73
C ILE A 180 23.52 15.96 6.67
N ASP A 181 24.01 14.75 6.41
CA ASP A 181 25.03 14.10 7.24
C ASP A 181 24.69 14.19 8.73
N ASP A 182 25.57 14.75 9.56
CA ASP A 182 25.37 14.95 10.99
C ASP A 182 24.90 16.37 11.34
N GLU A 183 24.45 17.19 10.38
CA GLU A 183 23.87 18.50 10.69
C GLU A 183 22.69 18.34 11.67
N ALA A 184 22.58 19.27 12.62
CA ALA A 184 21.51 19.24 13.59
C ALA A 184 20.15 19.55 12.94
N GLU A 185 19.13 18.81 13.34
CA GLU A 185 17.74 19.04 12.94
C GLU A 185 16.79 18.68 14.08
N GLY A 186 15.57 19.21 14.00
CA GLY A 186 14.45 18.81 14.84
C GLY A 186 13.20 18.54 14.02
N ILE A 187 12.44 17.52 14.40
CA ILE A 187 11.28 17.01 13.67
C ILE A 187 10.14 16.83 14.66
N TYR A 188 8.97 17.37 14.34
CA TYR A 188 7.74 17.00 15.05
C TYR A 188 6.63 16.60 14.10
N MET A 189 5.72 15.78 14.62
CA MET A 189 4.48 15.39 13.99
C MET A 189 3.35 15.33 15.02
N VAL A 190 2.16 15.82 14.65
CA VAL A 190 0.90 15.56 15.35
C VAL A 190 0.13 14.50 14.57
N PHE A 191 -0.24 13.42 15.25
CA PHE A 191 -0.85 12.24 14.64
C PHE A 191 -1.92 11.59 15.53
N ASP A 192 -2.64 10.62 14.97
CA ASP A 192 -3.66 9.85 15.68
C ASP A 192 -3.02 8.68 16.46
N GLY A 193 -3.07 8.73 17.79
CA GLY A 193 -2.51 7.66 18.64
C GLY A 193 -3.26 6.34 18.58
N THR A 194 -4.43 6.30 17.93
CA THR A 194 -5.30 5.12 17.81
C THR A 194 -5.30 4.51 16.40
N HIS A 195 -4.69 5.20 15.43
CA HIS A 195 -4.53 4.71 14.06
C HIS A 195 -3.05 4.37 13.81
N TYR A 196 -2.74 3.08 13.81
CA TYR A 196 -1.40 2.55 13.64
C TYR A 196 -1.43 1.11 13.14
N ASP A 197 -0.30 0.60 12.69
CA ASP A 197 -0.10 -0.81 12.41
C ASP A 197 1.33 -1.27 12.81
N SER A 198 1.61 -2.55 12.59
CA SER A 198 2.91 -3.20 12.80
C SER A 198 3.81 -3.15 11.57
N GLY A 199 3.27 -2.85 10.38
CA GLY A 199 4.01 -2.76 9.14
C GLY A 199 5.01 -1.62 9.10
N CYS A 200 6.08 -1.78 8.30
CA CYS A 200 7.02 -0.69 8.07
C CYS A 200 6.64 0.15 6.83
N CYS A 201 6.60 1.48 6.92
CA CYS A 201 6.70 2.27 8.16
C CYS A 201 5.85 3.54 8.09
N PHE A 202 5.13 3.88 9.17
CA PHE A 202 4.45 5.17 9.30
C PHE A 202 5.42 6.20 9.89
N ASN A 203 6.18 6.84 9.01
CA ASN A 203 7.20 7.84 9.34
C ASN A 203 6.82 9.24 8.87
N TYR A 204 7.37 10.26 9.52
CA TYR A 204 7.52 11.62 8.99
C TYR A 204 8.92 12.15 9.30
N GLY A 205 9.66 12.65 8.29
CA GLY A 205 10.98 13.26 8.51
C GLY A 205 11.99 13.07 7.38
N ASN A 206 13.28 13.19 7.74
CA ASN A 206 14.43 13.14 6.84
C ASN A 206 14.68 11.73 6.32
N THR A 207 14.93 11.61 5.03
CA THR A 207 15.09 10.32 4.37
C THR A 207 16.06 10.35 3.19
N SER A 208 16.24 9.20 2.54
CA SER A 208 17.04 9.03 1.33
C SER A 208 16.42 9.77 0.14
N THR A 209 17.25 10.33 -0.74
CA THR A 209 16.77 11.11 -1.89
C THR A 209 16.37 10.25 -3.09
N ASN A 210 16.31 8.93 -2.94
CA ASN A 210 16.10 7.99 -4.04
C ASN A 210 15.11 6.88 -3.72
N SER A 211 14.40 6.98 -2.58
CA SER A 211 13.46 5.96 -2.13
C SER A 211 14.09 4.57 -1.94
N ASP A 212 15.40 4.47 -1.81
CA ASP A 212 16.10 3.21 -1.56
C ASP A 212 16.71 3.18 -0.15
N ALA A 213 16.98 1.96 0.33
CA ALA A 213 17.80 1.75 1.51
C ALA A 213 19.26 2.08 1.15
N VAL A 214 19.77 3.18 1.69
CA VAL A 214 21.13 3.68 1.38
C VAL A 214 22.08 3.57 2.57
N GLY A 215 21.71 2.81 3.60
CA GLY A 215 22.59 2.43 4.72
C GLY A 215 22.26 3.11 6.04
N ARG A 216 22.80 2.56 7.14
CA ARG A 216 22.54 3.01 8.51
C ARG A 216 22.88 4.50 8.70
N GLY A 217 22.08 5.19 9.52
CA GLY A 217 22.26 6.61 9.84
C GLY A 217 21.84 7.59 8.74
N THR A 218 21.18 7.12 7.68
CA THR A 218 20.79 7.98 6.53
C THR A 218 19.38 8.56 6.63
N MET A 219 18.62 8.15 7.65
CA MET A 219 17.28 8.65 7.98
C MET A 219 17.23 9.25 9.37
N SER A 220 16.22 10.07 9.62
CA SER A 220 15.89 10.61 10.93
C SER A 220 14.43 11.05 10.87
N THR A 221 13.56 10.33 11.58
CA THR A 221 12.10 10.51 11.47
C THR A 221 11.44 10.45 12.84
N VAL A 222 10.20 10.92 12.91
CA VAL A 222 9.24 10.45 13.91
C VAL A 222 8.53 9.23 13.31
N TYR A 223 8.63 8.09 13.98
CA TYR A 223 7.88 6.85 13.70
C TYR A 223 6.78 6.66 14.75
N PHE A 224 5.62 6.14 14.35
CA PHE A 224 4.60 5.65 15.29
C PHE A 224 4.01 4.31 14.85
N GLY A 225 3.95 3.34 15.77
CA GLY A 225 3.30 2.05 15.53
C GLY A 225 3.77 0.95 16.46
N THR A 226 3.47 -0.31 16.10
CA THR A 226 3.72 -1.50 16.94
C THR A 226 4.79 -2.45 16.39
N SER A 227 5.53 -2.04 15.35
CA SER A 227 6.62 -2.86 14.82
C SER A 227 7.63 -3.23 15.90
N THR A 228 8.00 -4.51 15.92
CA THR A 228 9.03 -5.08 16.82
C THR A 228 10.17 -5.75 16.06
N ALA A 229 10.23 -5.57 14.73
CA ALA A 229 11.32 -6.11 13.91
C ALA A 229 12.69 -5.55 14.34
N TRP A 230 12.72 -4.27 14.74
CA TRP A 230 13.91 -3.56 15.20
C TRP A 230 13.86 -3.33 16.72
N GLY A 231 13.67 -2.08 17.16
CA GLY A 231 13.49 -1.70 18.54
C GLY A 231 12.02 -1.68 18.97
N ARG A 232 11.80 -1.59 20.29
CA ARG A 232 10.48 -1.41 20.91
C ARG A 232 10.60 -0.69 22.24
N GLY A 233 9.52 -0.09 22.72
CA GLY A 233 9.42 0.38 24.09
C GLY A 233 8.91 -0.70 25.05
N ALA A 234 8.50 -0.29 26.25
CA ALA A 234 7.78 -1.13 27.19
C ALA A 234 6.37 -1.49 26.69
N GLY A 235 5.84 -2.63 27.12
CA GLY A 235 4.47 -3.07 26.80
C GLY A 235 4.32 -3.62 25.38
N THR A 236 3.11 -3.52 24.83
CA THR A 236 2.77 -4.00 23.48
C THR A 236 2.76 -2.90 22.41
N GLY A 237 3.06 -1.67 22.81
CA GLY A 237 2.96 -0.50 21.94
C GLY A 237 1.52 -0.01 21.77
N PRO A 238 1.32 1.00 20.92
CA PRO A 238 2.29 1.59 20.00
C PRO A 238 3.34 2.48 20.70
N TRP A 239 4.44 2.76 20.00
CA TRP A 239 5.54 3.58 20.51
C TRP A 239 5.90 4.71 19.55
N ILE A 240 6.41 5.82 20.10
CA ILE A 240 7.13 6.84 19.34
C ILE A 240 8.59 6.39 19.25
N MET A 241 9.12 6.29 18.05
CA MET A 241 10.51 5.92 17.78
C MET A 241 11.13 6.82 16.73
N SER A 242 12.43 6.69 16.51
CA SER A 242 13.11 7.25 15.33
C SER A 242 13.50 6.14 14.37
N ASP A 243 13.12 6.28 13.10
CA ASP A 243 13.74 5.50 12.03
C ASP A 243 15.09 6.14 11.67
N MET A 244 16.17 5.35 11.76
CA MET A 244 17.51 5.77 11.38
C MET A 244 18.11 4.90 10.27
N GLU A 245 17.25 4.27 9.46
CA GLU A 245 17.55 3.29 8.41
C GLU A 245 18.17 1.98 8.94
N ALA A 246 17.58 0.85 8.54
CA ALA A 246 17.86 -0.47 9.12
C ALA A 246 17.70 -0.56 10.66
N GLY A 247 16.96 0.38 11.26
CA GLY A 247 16.68 0.42 12.69
C GLY A 247 15.60 1.44 13.09
N LEU A 248 14.55 0.96 13.76
CA LEU A 248 13.64 1.79 14.56
C LEU A 248 14.13 1.80 16.00
N PHE A 249 14.37 2.99 16.56
CA PHE A 249 14.97 3.15 17.87
C PHE A 249 14.05 3.89 18.84
N SER A 250 13.77 3.26 19.97
CA SER A 250 13.08 3.83 21.14
C SER A 250 14.06 4.39 22.19
N GLY A 251 15.37 4.28 21.96
CA GLY A 251 16.44 4.70 22.86
C GLY A 251 17.80 4.15 22.42
N TYR A 252 18.77 4.05 23.34
CA TYR A 252 20.14 3.60 23.03
C TYR A 252 20.21 2.14 22.57
N ASN A 253 19.50 1.23 23.24
CA ASN A 253 19.56 -0.19 22.93
C ASN A 253 18.82 -0.47 21.62
N THR A 254 19.35 -1.37 20.80
CA THR A 254 18.76 -1.71 19.49
C THR A 254 17.51 -2.57 19.54
N LYS A 255 17.17 -3.07 20.74
CA LYS A 255 15.97 -3.85 21.02
C LYS A 255 15.03 -3.09 21.95
N GLU A 256 14.83 -3.59 23.16
CA GLU A 256 13.89 -2.97 24.11
C GLU A 256 14.56 -1.82 24.87
N ASN A 257 13.88 -0.69 24.94
CA ASN A 257 14.18 0.41 25.87
C ASN A 257 12.94 0.63 26.74
N VAL A 258 12.97 0.09 27.96
CA VAL A 258 11.79 0.07 28.86
C VAL A 258 11.31 1.46 29.29
N GLU A 259 12.18 2.46 29.23
CA GLU A 259 11.85 3.86 29.54
C GLU A 259 10.98 4.52 28.45
N SER A 260 10.93 3.95 27.25
CA SER A 260 10.01 4.39 26.20
C SER A 260 8.62 3.79 26.45
N PRO A 261 7.60 4.58 26.80
CA PRO A 261 6.30 4.07 27.19
C PRO A 261 5.44 3.66 25.99
N THR A 262 4.46 2.78 26.24
CA THR A 262 3.33 2.55 25.32
C THR A 262 2.43 3.80 25.29
N ILE A 263 1.95 4.19 24.10
CA ILE A 263 1.04 5.32 23.89
C ILE A 263 -0.35 4.80 23.48
N ASP A 264 -1.18 4.45 24.47
CA ASP A 264 -2.51 3.84 24.25
C ASP A 264 -3.68 4.68 24.79
N SER A 265 -3.39 5.81 25.42
CA SER A 265 -4.39 6.65 26.11
C SER A 265 -4.71 7.97 25.41
N TRP A 266 -4.00 8.31 24.33
CA TRP A 266 -4.14 9.61 23.66
C TRP A 266 -4.64 9.44 22.23
N ARG A 267 -5.75 10.13 21.89
CA ARG A 267 -6.27 10.17 20.53
C ARG A 267 -5.47 11.09 19.61
N PHE A 268 -4.89 12.16 20.16
CA PHE A 268 -4.03 13.08 19.43
C PHE A 268 -2.68 13.14 20.13
N VAL A 269 -1.62 12.83 19.41
CA VAL A 269 -0.27 12.68 19.96
C VAL A 269 0.66 13.66 19.27
N THR A 270 1.47 14.37 20.05
CA THR A 270 2.63 15.09 19.56
C THR A 270 3.86 14.21 19.78
N GLY A 271 4.57 13.86 18.71
CA GLY A 271 5.87 13.19 18.78
C GLY A 271 6.98 14.08 18.25
N MET A 272 8.14 14.08 18.92
CA MET A 272 9.33 14.83 18.48
C MET A 272 10.59 13.97 18.50
N VAL A 273 11.40 14.13 17.45
CA VAL A 273 12.74 13.57 17.35
C VAL A 273 13.70 14.69 16.94
N ASN A 274 14.69 14.96 17.79
CA ASN A 274 15.70 16.00 17.56
C ASN A 274 17.09 15.36 17.64
N GLY A 275 18.04 15.77 16.79
CA GLY A 275 19.39 15.22 16.83
C GLY A 275 20.35 15.75 15.78
N GLY A 276 21.63 15.41 15.93
CA GLY A 276 22.73 15.90 15.09
C GLY A 276 23.45 17.10 15.72
N GLY A 277 24.49 17.58 15.05
CA GLY A 277 25.44 18.56 15.59
C GLY A 277 26.40 17.95 16.61
N GLY A 278 26.64 16.64 16.51
CA GLY A 278 27.34 15.83 17.51
C GLY A 278 26.58 14.55 17.88
N ASN A 279 27.19 13.72 18.72
CA ASN A 279 26.62 12.43 19.14
C ASN A 279 25.51 12.61 20.19
N VAL A 280 24.41 13.27 19.82
CA VAL A 280 23.25 13.52 20.68
C VAL A 280 21.96 13.49 19.89
N TRP A 281 20.93 12.88 20.48
CA TRP A 281 19.55 12.91 20.00
C TRP A 281 18.56 12.69 21.14
N GLU A 282 17.29 12.98 20.90
CA GLU A 282 16.21 12.78 21.87
C GLU A 282 14.88 12.37 21.22
N ILE A 283 14.02 11.74 22.01
CA ILE A 283 12.63 11.41 21.69
C ILE A 283 11.73 12.01 22.77
N ARG A 284 10.68 12.70 22.33
CA ARG A 284 9.63 13.21 23.20
C ARG A 284 8.25 12.83 22.71
N GLY A 285 7.31 12.69 23.64
CA GLY A 285 5.91 12.44 23.35
C GLY A 285 4.97 13.07 24.36
N GLY A 286 3.78 13.46 23.91
CA GLY A 286 2.74 13.99 24.79
C GLY A 286 1.37 14.03 24.11
N ASN A 287 0.34 14.28 24.92
CA ASN A 287 -1.01 14.49 24.42
C ASN A 287 -1.07 15.85 23.69
N ALA A 288 -1.51 15.87 22.43
CA ALA A 288 -1.64 17.11 21.67
C ALA A 288 -2.82 17.99 22.15
N GLN A 289 -3.67 17.48 23.05
CA GLN A 289 -4.82 18.21 23.60
C GLN A 289 -4.51 18.92 24.93
N GLU A 290 -3.49 18.49 25.68
CA GLU A 290 -3.16 19.03 26.99
C GLU A 290 -1.74 18.66 27.47
N GLY A 291 -1.23 19.40 28.45
CA GLY A 291 0.02 19.08 29.13
C GLY A 291 1.29 19.35 28.32
N GLU A 292 2.41 18.99 28.93
CA GLU A 292 3.75 19.15 28.37
C GLU A 292 4.25 17.85 27.71
N LEU A 293 5.31 17.94 26.92
CA LEU A 293 5.97 16.76 26.36
C LEU A 293 6.82 16.06 27.42
N SER A 294 6.70 14.73 27.47
CA SER A 294 7.58 13.88 28.26
C SER A 294 8.83 13.51 27.47
N LEU A 295 9.99 13.49 28.13
CA LEU A 295 11.25 13.04 27.56
C LEU A 295 11.36 11.52 27.71
N PHE A 296 11.31 10.79 26.61
CA PHE A 296 11.43 9.32 26.62
C PHE A 296 12.89 8.88 26.49
N TYR A 297 13.68 9.65 25.76
CA TYR A 297 15.10 9.38 25.60
C TYR A 297 15.87 10.68 25.32
N LYS A 298 17.06 10.82 25.89
CA LYS A 298 18.08 11.82 25.50
C LYS A 298 19.46 11.25 25.75
N GLY A 299 20.29 11.20 24.72
CA GLY A 299 21.62 10.61 24.85
C GLY A 299 22.33 10.44 23.52
N ILE A 300 23.38 9.63 23.55
CA ILE A 300 24.20 9.30 22.37
C ILE A 300 23.45 8.40 21.38
N ARG A 301 23.91 8.35 20.13
CA ARG A 301 23.30 7.52 19.08
C ARG A 301 23.38 6.03 19.44
N PRO A 302 22.40 5.21 18.98
CA PRO A 302 22.41 3.77 19.21
C PRO A 302 23.72 3.12 18.75
N GLU A 303 24.24 2.21 19.58
CA GLU A 303 25.51 1.47 19.35
C GLU A 303 26.77 2.34 19.13
N SER A 304 26.72 3.65 19.41
CA SER A 304 27.83 4.55 19.07
C SER A 304 29.08 4.40 19.95
N ASN A 305 29.00 3.65 21.06
CA ASN A 305 30.20 3.27 21.82
C ASN A 305 30.89 2.03 21.24
N GLU A 306 30.14 1.24 20.46
CA GLU A 306 30.57 -0.05 19.95
C GLU A 306 30.98 0.01 18.48
N ASN A 307 30.36 0.89 17.68
CA ASN A 307 30.61 1.04 16.26
C ASN A 307 30.20 2.42 15.74
N SER A 308 30.46 2.68 14.45
CA SER A 308 30.12 3.93 13.76
C SER A 308 28.91 3.80 12.84
N ASN A 309 27.95 2.92 13.15
CA ASN A 309 26.82 2.65 12.27
C ASN A 309 25.84 3.83 12.16
N TYR A 310 25.61 4.51 13.29
CA TYR A 310 24.62 5.59 13.44
C TYR A 310 25.25 6.90 13.94
N TYR A 311 26.57 6.95 14.06
CA TYR A 311 27.31 8.18 14.37
C TYR A 311 28.70 8.18 13.69
N PRO A 312 29.07 9.26 12.98
CA PRO A 312 28.20 10.39 12.58
C PRO A 312 27.01 9.92 11.72
N MET A 313 25.92 10.70 11.71
CA MET A 313 24.82 10.43 10.79
C MET A 313 25.22 10.76 9.34
N HIS A 314 24.47 10.21 8.39
CA HIS A 314 24.68 10.33 6.94
C HIS A 314 23.39 10.73 6.21
N LYS A 315 22.59 11.61 6.83
CA LYS A 315 21.29 12.06 6.30
C LYS A 315 21.40 12.61 4.88
N LYS A 316 20.39 12.36 4.04
CA LYS A 316 20.45 12.73 2.61
C LYS A 316 19.62 13.95 2.23
N GLY A 317 18.67 14.38 3.08
CA GLY A 317 17.92 15.61 2.88
C GLY A 317 16.79 15.47 1.86
N ALA A 318 16.01 14.39 1.96
CA ALA A 318 14.67 14.28 1.39
C ALA A 318 13.62 14.19 2.50
N ILE A 319 12.33 14.29 2.16
CA ILE A 319 11.21 14.22 3.11
C ILE A 319 10.26 13.08 2.74
N GLN A 320 9.78 12.35 3.73
CA GLN A 320 8.70 11.35 3.55
C GLN A 320 7.57 11.51 4.57
N LEU A 321 6.41 10.95 4.22
CA LEU A 321 5.24 10.82 5.06
C LEU A 321 4.49 9.50 4.76
N GLY A 322 4.32 8.67 5.79
CA GLY A 322 3.50 7.45 5.74
C GLY A 322 4.18 6.20 5.17
N ASN A 323 5.46 6.29 4.81
CA ASN A 323 6.28 5.20 4.28
C ASN A 323 7.72 5.22 4.86
N GLY A 324 8.47 4.14 4.68
CA GLY A 324 9.89 3.97 5.02
C GLY A 324 10.85 4.61 4.01
N GLY A 325 12.14 4.67 4.37
CA GLY A 325 13.17 5.30 3.52
C GLY A 325 13.36 4.64 2.17
N ASP A 326 13.21 3.32 2.16
CA ASP A 326 13.26 2.44 1.00
C ASP A 326 11.90 2.26 0.29
N ASN A 327 10.98 3.18 0.58
CA ASN A 327 9.56 3.17 0.24
C ASN A 327 8.76 2.01 0.86
N GLY A 328 9.20 1.48 2.01
CA GLY A 328 8.41 0.50 2.74
C GLY A 328 7.05 1.05 3.16
N ASN A 329 5.97 0.52 2.59
CA ASN A 329 4.64 1.12 2.61
C ASN A 329 3.58 0.17 3.21
N GLY A 330 3.99 -0.70 4.12
CA GLY A 330 3.09 -1.67 4.77
C GLY A 330 2.38 -1.15 6.02
N SER A 331 2.62 0.10 6.44
CA SER A 331 2.10 0.65 7.71
C SER A 331 0.86 1.51 7.50
N ALA A 332 0.26 1.94 8.61
CA ALA A 332 -0.91 2.81 8.64
C ALA A 332 -0.76 3.89 9.71
N GLY A 333 -1.47 5.02 9.53
CA GLY A 333 -1.53 6.09 10.51
C GLY A 333 -2.23 7.34 9.99
N THR A 334 -2.47 8.32 10.86
CA THR A 334 -3.09 9.60 10.47
C THR A 334 -2.17 10.76 10.81
N PHE A 335 -1.85 11.60 9.84
CA PHE A 335 -1.06 12.82 9.99
C PHE A 335 -1.96 14.06 10.02
N TYR A 336 -1.69 15.02 10.91
CA TYR A 336 -2.41 16.31 10.95
C TYR A 336 -1.49 17.48 10.58
N GLU A 337 -0.36 17.60 11.26
CA GLU A 337 0.67 18.62 11.01
C GLU A 337 2.06 18.13 11.42
N GLY A 338 3.10 18.72 10.83
CA GLY A 338 4.48 18.42 11.19
C GLY A 338 5.47 19.35 10.49
N VAL A 339 6.68 19.47 11.04
CA VAL A 339 7.74 20.34 10.51
C VAL A 339 9.09 19.66 10.61
N MET A 340 10.05 20.15 9.84
CA MET A 340 11.48 19.90 10.05
C MET A 340 12.20 21.23 10.19
N THR A 341 13.14 21.31 11.13
CA THR A 341 13.94 22.49 11.45
C THR A 341 15.41 22.26 11.13
N LEU A 342 16.14 23.35 10.85
CA LEU A 342 17.60 23.33 10.79
C LEU A 342 18.16 23.82 12.13
N GLY A 343 19.07 23.04 12.73
CA GLY A 343 19.55 23.25 14.09
C GLY A 343 18.87 22.33 15.11
N TYR A 344 19.47 22.20 16.30
CA TYR A 344 18.93 21.39 17.40
C TYR A 344 17.97 22.25 18.24
N PRO A 345 16.65 21.99 18.25
CA PRO A 345 15.71 22.85 18.96
C PRO A 345 16.00 22.96 20.46
N SER A 346 15.85 24.17 21.01
CA SER A 346 15.98 24.41 22.44
C SER A 346 14.80 23.79 23.20
N GLU A 347 14.98 23.44 24.48
CA GLU A 347 13.88 23.01 25.37
C GLU A 347 12.76 24.06 25.43
N VAL A 348 13.13 25.34 25.35
CA VAL A 348 12.19 26.47 25.35
C VAL A 348 11.32 26.44 24.09
N ALA A 349 11.93 26.26 22.91
CA ALA A 349 11.20 26.11 21.66
C ALA A 349 10.25 24.91 21.70
N VAL A 350 10.74 23.76 22.16
CA VAL A 350 9.98 22.50 22.25
C VAL A 350 8.73 22.67 23.10
N HIS A 351 8.85 23.22 24.32
CA HIS A 351 7.69 23.44 25.19
C HIS A 351 6.73 24.52 24.64
N ALA A 352 7.27 25.59 24.05
CA ALA A 352 6.44 26.63 23.44
C ALA A 352 5.62 26.10 22.25
N VAL A 353 6.21 25.24 21.41
CA VAL A 353 5.52 24.56 20.31
C VAL A 353 4.44 23.61 20.82
N GLN A 354 4.71 22.80 21.84
CA GLN A 354 3.68 21.94 22.45
C GLN A 354 2.51 22.78 22.98
N LYS A 355 2.79 23.88 23.69
CA LYS A 355 1.75 24.79 24.16
C LYS A 355 0.94 25.39 23.01
N ASN A 356 1.58 25.70 21.88
CA ASN A 356 0.90 26.15 20.67
C ASN A 356 -0.04 25.08 20.09
N ILE A 357 0.41 23.82 20.05
CA ILE A 357 -0.40 22.68 19.58
C ILE A 357 -1.62 22.47 20.50
N VAL A 358 -1.41 22.47 21.81
CA VAL A 358 -2.51 22.39 22.81
C VAL A 358 -3.50 23.54 22.63
N ALA A 359 -3.02 24.75 22.39
CA ALA A 359 -3.86 25.92 22.15
C ALA A 359 -4.68 25.83 20.85
N ALA A 360 -4.25 25.00 19.89
CA ALA A 360 -5.00 24.73 18.67
C ALA A 360 -6.27 23.89 18.93
N LYS A 361 -6.35 23.17 20.05
CA LYS A 361 -7.53 22.40 20.50
C LYS A 361 -7.99 21.39 19.46
N TYR A 362 -7.10 20.44 19.12
CA TYR A 362 -7.51 19.24 18.41
C TYR A 362 -8.62 18.52 19.19
N ASP A 363 -9.66 18.13 18.49
CA ASP A 363 -10.80 17.42 19.05
C ASP A 363 -11.41 16.48 18.00
N VAL A 364 -12.23 15.54 18.43
CA VAL A 364 -12.84 14.51 17.57
C VAL A 364 -13.71 15.11 16.47
N GLN A 365 -14.12 14.28 15.51
CA GLN A 365 -15.10 14.68 14.51
C GLN A 365 -16.41 15.14 15.18
N ARG A 366 -16.95 16.28 14.75
CA ARG A 366 -18.17 16.85 15.33
C ARG A 366 -19.42 16.07 14.94
N LEU A 367 -19.50 15.61 13.69
CA LEU A 367 -20.60 14.83 13.16
C LEU A 367 -20.08 13.48 12.68
N SER A 368 -20.64 12.39 13.22
CA SER A 368 -20.32 11.02 12.82
C SER A 368 -21.57 10.25 12.44
N MET A 369 -21.38 9.17 11.69
CA MET A 369 -22.44 8.24 11.31
C MET A 369 -21.93 6.81 11.42
N SER A 370 -22.79 5.87 11.84
CA SER A 370 -22.48 4.45 11.72
C SER A 370 -22.42 4.03 10.24
N ARG A 371 -21.61 3.02 9.94
CA ARG A 371 -21.46 2.51 8.58
C ARG A 371 -22.72 1.76 8.16
N LEU A 372 -23.16 2.00 6.92
CA LEU A 372 -24.14 1.17 6.21
C LEU A 372 -23.43 0.18 5.29
N THR A 373 -24.06 -0.96 5.04
CA THR A 373 -23.61 -1.94 4.05
C THR A 373 -24.51 -1.92 2.82
N THR A 374 -24.16 -2.72 1.82
CA THR A 374 -24.89 -2.95 0.59
C THR A 374 -26.34 -3.32 0.88
N PHE A 375 -27.25 -2.52 0.35
CA PHE A 375 -28.66 -2.85 0.36
C PHE A 375 -28.96 -3.83 -0.77
N THR A 376 -29.94 -4.68 -0.53
CA THR A 376 -30.70 -5.31 -1.60
C THR A 376 -32.01 -4.54 -1.80
N PRO A 377 -32.61 -4.54 -3.00
CA PRO A 377 -33.78 -3.71 -3.28
C PRO A 377 -34.91 -3.87 -2.26
N LYS A 378 -35.52 -2.75 -1.84
CA LYS A 378 -36.60 -2.70 -0.84
C LYS A 378 -36.21 -3.19 0.56
N THR A 379 -34.92 -3.20 0.89
CA THR A 379 -34.47 -3.44 2.28
C THR A 379 -34.24 -2.14 3.04
N ALA A 380 -34.24 -2.27 4.36
CA ALA A 380 -33.97 -1.18 5.27
C ALA A 380 -32.80 -1.51 6.20
N GLN A 381 -32.02 -0.49 6.57
CA GLN A 381 -30.95 -0.57 7.55
C GLN A 381 -30.99 0.66 8.45
N GLU A 382 -30.47 0.52 9.66
CA GLU A 382 -30.37 1.64 10.59
C GLU A 382 -29.00 2.34 10.48
N VAL A 383 -29.02 3.67 10.46
CA VAL A 383 -27.83 4.51 10.60
C VAL A 383 -27.98 5.40 11.82
N THR A 384 -26.98 5.38 12.71
CA THR A 384 -26.93 6.26 13.87
C THR A 384 -26.06 7.47 13.55
N VAL A 385 -26.65 8.65 13.59
CA VAL A 385 -25.97 9.94 13.44
C VAL A 385 -25.68 10.50 14.83
N SER A 386 -24.43 10.87 15.09
CA SER A 386 -24.01 11.44 16.38
C SER A 386 -23.41 12.83 16.19
N PHE A 387 -23.87 13.78 17.00
CA PHE A 387 -23.29 15.12 17.09
C PHE A 387 -22.58 15.27 18.42
N THR A 388 -21.26 15.43 18.38
CA THR A 388 -20.41 15.76 19.53
C THR A 388 -20.11 17.25 19.50
N ASN A 389 -20.46 17.98 20.56
CA ASN A 389 -20.33 19.44 20.56
C ASN A 389 -18.88 19.91 20.82
N THR A 390 -18.07 19.97 19.77
CA THR A 390 -16.67 20.45 19.81
C THR A 390 -16.55 21.98 19.64
N THR A 391 -17.65 22.73 19.70
CA THR A 391 -17.64 24.19 19.43
C THR A 391 -17.09 25.03 20.58
N GLY A 392 -16.80 24.41 21.73
CA GLY A 392 -16.38 25.08 22.96
C GLY A 392 -17.47 25.93 23.63
N LYS A 393 -18.69 25.96 23.10
CA LYS A 393 -19.86 26.67 23.65
C LYS A 393 -21.08 25.75 23.60
N ALA A 394 -22.10 26.09 24.38
CA ALA A 394 -23.34 25.31 24.37
C ALA A 394 -24.09 25.46 23.04
N ALA A 395 -24.43 24.34 22.40
CA ALA A 395 -25.20 24.29 21.16
C ALA A 395 -26.69 24.15 21.48
N LYS A 396 -27.53 25.00 20.87
CA LYS A 396 -28.98 24.99 21.10
C LYS A 396 -29.74 24.57 19.85
N LYS A 397 -30.87 23.88 20.05
CA LYS A 397 -31.74 23.42 18.96
C LYS A 397 -30.99 22.58 17.92
N VAL A 398 -30.15 21.66 18.39
CA VAL A 398 -29.40 20.75 17.51
C VAL A 398 -30.41 19.90 16.74
N THR A 399 -30.36 19.92 15.42
CA THR A 399 -31.23 19.16 14.52
C THR A 399 -30.37 18.23 13.69
N LEU A 400 -30.63 16.93 13.76
CA LEU A 400 -29.98 15.91 12.93
C LEU A 400 -30.94 15.47 11.83
N SER A 401 -30.44 15.36 10.61
CA SER A 401 -31.20 14.97 9.43
C SER A 401 -30.31 14.26 8.40
N LEU A 402 -30.92 13.62 7.42
CA LEU A 402 -30.24 12.96 6.31
C LEU A 402 -30.69 13.56 4.98
N ASP A 403 -29.73 13.76 4.07
CA ASP A 403 -29.96 13.97 2.64
C ASP A 403 -29.59 12.69 1.89
N LEU A 404 -30.40 12.33 0.89
CA LEU A 404 -30.38 11.01 0.26
C LEU A 404 -30.47 11.11 -1.27
N PRO A 405 -29.96 10.11 -2.00
CA PRO A 405 -30.15 10.04 -3.44
C PRO A 405 -31.64 9.88 -3.81
N SER A 406 -31.99 10.30 -5.01
CA SER A 406 -33.37 10.18 -5.51
C SER A 406 -33.90 8.73 -5.40
N GLY A 407 -35.10 8.58 -4.86
CA GLY A 407 -35.79 7.29 -4.70
C GLY A 407 -35.53 6.57 -3.37
N TRP A 408 -34.51 6.98 -2.62
CA TRP A 408 -34.28 6.49 -1.26
C TRP A 408 -35.18 7.21 -0.25
N ASP A 409 -35.46 6.57 0.87
CA ASP A 409 -36.19 7.19 1.98
C ASP A 409 -35.47 7.00 3.32
N ALA A 410 -35.70 7.90 4.27
CA ALA A 410 -35.33 7.67 5.66
C ALA A 410 -36.28 8.36 6.64
N VAL A 411 -36.44 7.76 7.81
CA VAL A 411 -37.18 8.32 8.95
C VAL A 411 -36.41 8.07 10.24
N VAL A 412 -36.61 8.92 11.25
CA VAL A 412 -36.10 8.65 12.60
C VAL A 412 -36.74 7.36 13.10
N SER A 413 -35.92 6.39 13.50
CA SER A 413 -36.37 5.03 13.85
C SER A 413 -37.50 5.06 14.88
N GLY A 414 -38.59 4.34 14.56
CA GLY A 414 -39.80 4.29 15.39
C GLY A 414 -40.77 5.47 15.24
N THR A 415 -40.55 6.36 14.26
CA THR A 415 -41.41 7.53 13.98
C THR A 415 -41.55 7.77 12.47
N ASP A 416 -42.39 8.73 12.08
CA ASP A 416 -42.50 9.23 10.69
C ASP A 416 -41.66 10.50 10.43
N ASP A 417 -40.91 10.96 11.44
CA ASP A 417 -40.16 12.22 11.38
C ASP A 417 -38.93 12.09 10.47
N LYS A 418 -38.66 13.11 9.65
CA LYS A 418 -37.46 13.16 8.77
C LYS A 418 -36.20 13.71 9.46
N ALA A 419 -36.35 14.27 10.65
CA ALA A 419 -35.26 14.88 11.40
C ALA A 419 -35.51 14.80 12.89
N LYS A 420 -34.44 14.73 13.69
CA LYS A 420 -34.51 14.75 15.15
C LYS A 420 -33.99 16.08 15.68
N THR A 421 -34.85 16.85 16.35
CA THR A 421 -34.45 18.09 17.04
C THR A 421 -34.31 17.88 18.55
N PHE A 422 -33.16 18.24 19.10
CA PHE A 422 -32.89 18.30 20.54
C PHE A 422 -33.16 19.73 21.03
N SER A 423 -34.23 19.89 21.81
CA SER A 423 -34.68 21.19 22.33
C SER A 423 -33.81 21.73 23.48
N GLY A 424 -33.10 20.83 24.17
CA GLY A 424 -32.13 21.17 25.22
C GLY A 424 -30.89 21.89 24.70
N SER A 425 -30.15 22.49 25.63
CA SER A 425 -28.82 23.01 25.35
C SER A 425 -27.83 21.87 25.54
N ILE A 426 -27.02 21.59 24.51
CA ILE A 426 -25.97 20.56 24.55
C ILE A 426 -24.69 21.24 25.01
N ALA A 427 -24.11 20.82 26.14
CA ALA A 427 -22.88 21.42 26.65
C ALA A 427 -21.68 21.09 25.73
N ALA A 428 -20.55 21.77 25.93
CA ALA A 428 -19.32 21.42 25.22
C ALA A 428 -18.92 19.97 25.57
N ASN A 429 -18.44 19.21 24.59
CA ASN A 429 -18.04 17.81 24.67
C ASN A 429 -19.18 16.80 24.94
N GLU A 430 -20.43 17.26 25.10
CA GLU A 430 -21.58 16.35 25.14
C GLU A 430 -21.93 15.85 23.74
N THR A 431 -22.45 14.62 23.69
CA THR A 431 -22.88 13.97 22.45
C THR A 431 -24.38 13.67 22.50
N VAL A 432 -25.07 13.95 21.40
CA VAL A 432 -26.45 13.51 21.16
C VAL A 432 -26.52 12.65 19.90
N THR A 433 -27.42 11.68 19.89
CA THR A 433 -27.54 10.72 18.79
C THR A 433 -28.97 10.56 18.32
N ALA A 434 -29.14 10.32 17.02
CA ALA A 434 -30.41 9.94 16.41
C ALA A 434 -30.18 8.78 15.44
N THR A 435 -31.01 7.74 15.56
CA THR A 435 -31.00 6.60 14.65
C THR A 435 -32.08 6.79 13.59
N PHE A 436 -31.71 6.57 12.33
CA PHE A 436 -32.60 6.66 11.18
C PHE A 436 -32.71 5.29 10.51
N THR A 437 -33.93 4.88 10.17
CA THR A 437 -34.16 3.75 9.28
C THR A 437 -34.10 4.25 7.85
N VAL A 438 -33.09 3.83 7.09
CA VAL A 438 -32.89 4.13 5.67
C VAL A 438 -33.46 3.00 4.84
N ILE A 439 -34.27 3.32 3.84
CA ILE A 439 -34.98 2.38 2.99
C ILE A 439 -34.51 2.55 1.55
N SER A 440 -34.03 1.45 0.96
CA SER A 440 -33.55 1.41 -0.41
C SER A 440 -34.70 1.32 -1.43
N PRO A 441 -34.53 1.89 -2.63
CA PRO A 441 -35.51 1.80 -3.72
C PRO A 441 -35.60 0.37 -4.30
N GLU A 442 -36.57 0.18 -5.20
CA GLU A 442 -36.70 -1.04 -6.00
C GLU A 442 -35.60 -1.18 -7.06
N SER A 443 -35.14 -0.07 -7.62
CA SER A 443 -34.07 -0.06 -8.62
C SER A 443 -32.71 -0.13 -7.94
N ALA A 444 -31.78 -0.89 -8.56
CA ALA A 444 -30.38 -0.79 -8.20
C ALA A 444 -29.87 0.66 -8.40
N GLY A 445 -28.90 1.06 -7.59
CA GLY A 445 -28.34 2.40 -7.64
C GLY A 445 -27.22 2.63 -6.65
N VAL A 446 -26.43 3.65 -6.90
CA VAL A 446 -25.39 4.15 -5.99
C VAL A 446 -25.62 5.61 -5.71
N GLY A 447 -25.06 6.10 -4.60
CA GLY A 447 -25.07 7.51 -4.28
C GLY A 447 -24.40 7.79 -2.96
N TYR A 448 -24.66 8.98 -2.43
CA TYR A 448 -24.16 9.43 -1.15
C TYR A 448 -25.33 9.69 -0.21
N LEU A 449 -25.20 9.20 1.01
CA LEU A 449 -26.02 9.62 2.14
C LEU A 449 -25.23 10.68 2.90
N THR A 450 -25.81 11.86 3.07
CA THR A 450 -25.18 12.96 3.80
C THR A 450 -25.96 13.26 5.07
N ALA A 451 -25.35 13.00 6.23
CA ALA A 451 -25.90 13.49 7.49
C ALA A 451 -25.60 14.98 7.63
N LYS A 452 -26.59 15.70 8.16
CA LYS A 452 -26.51 17.12 8.46
C LYS A 452 -26.88 17.35 9.92
N ALA A 453 -26.00 18.08 10.61
CA ALA A 453 -26.31 18.68 11.90
C ALA A 453 -26.50 20.18 11.72
N GLU A 454 -27.58 20.74 12.27
CA GLU A 454 -27.82 22.19 12.32
C GLU A 454 -28.01 22.64 13.77
N TRP A 455 -27.40 23.73 14.17
CA TRP A 455 -27.54 24.25 15.54
C TRP A 455 -27.42 25.76 15.61
N LYS A 456 -27.76 26.34 16.77
CA LYS A 456 -27.57 27.76 17.07
C LYS A 456 -26.57 27.94 18.20
N ASN A 457 -25.64 28.86 17.98
CA ASN A 457 -24.80 29.42 19.04
C ASN A 457 -25.41 30.76 19.51
N ASN A 458 -25.00 31.29 20.67
CA ASN A 458 -25.55 32.55 21.21
C ASN A 458 -25.26 33.78 20.33
N THR A 459 -24.42 33.65 19.29
CA THR A 459 -24.18 34.62 18.21
C THR A 459 -25.13 34.36 17.04
N LYS A 460 -25.72 35.42 16.46
CA LYS A 460 -26.86 35.38 15.52
C LYS A 460 -26.55 34.63 14.20
N GLY A 461 -26.74 33.31 14.16
CA GLY A 461 -26.70 32.50 12.94
C GLY A 461 -27.03 31.02 13.18
N ILE A 462 -27.56 30.33 12.17
CA ILE A 462 -27.61 28.85 12.15
C ILE A 462 -26.23 28.37 11.69
N GLN A 463 -25.69 27.38 12.37
CA GLN A 463 -24.44 26.70 12.02
C GLN A 463 -24.79 25.30 11.52
N SER A 464 -23.94 24.73 10.67
CA SER A 464 -24.12 23.38 10.18
C SER A 464 -22.81 22.64 10.01
N ASP A 465 -22.91 21.32 10.04
CA ASP A 465 -21.84 20.40 9.69
C ASP A 465 -22.40 19.23 8.87
N LEU A 466 -21.55 18.67 8.01
CA LEU A 466 -21.89 17.59 7.10
C LEU A 466 -20.93 16.42 7.30
N ASN A 467 -21.45 15.21 7.19
CA ASN A 467 -20.67 13.99 7.04
C ASN A 467 -21.37 13.13 6.00
N SER A 468 -20.64 12.48 5.10
CA SER A 468 -21.22 11.69 4.02
C SER A 468 -20.59 10.32 3.97
N GLN A 469 -21.38 9.33 3.55
CA GLN A 469 -20.87 8.00 3.19
C GLN A 469 -21.49 7.56 1.87
N ARG A 470 -20.74 6.75 1.13
CA ARG A 470 -21.27 6.08 -0.07
C ARG A 470 -22.29 5.03 0.34
N ILE A 471 -23.37 4.92 -0.42
CA ILE A 471 -24.37 3.86 -0.28
C ILE A 471 -24.58 3.18 -1.64
N ARG A 472 -24.87 1.88 -1.61
CA ARG A 472 -25.18 1.10 -2.81
C ARG A 472 -26.35 0.17 -2.56
N ASN A 473 -27.21 0.03 -3.57
CA ASN A 473 -28.33 -0.91 -3.63
C ASN A 473 -28.13 -1.79 -4.86
N THR A 474 -27.95 -3.09 -4.67
CA THR A 474 -27.50 -4.00 -5.74
C THR A 474 -28.29 -5.30 -5.72
N MET A 475 -28.38 -5.95 -6.88
CA MET A 475 -28.88 -7.32 -6.93
C MET A 475 -27.94 -8.25 -6.15
N PRO A 476 -28.43 -9.32 -5.51
CA PRO A 476 -27.66 -10.16 -4.58
C PRO A 476 -26.80 -11.22 -5.31
N VAL A 477 -26.04 -10.77 -6.31
CA VAL A 477 -25.03 -11.58 -7.00
C VAL A 477 -23.66 -11.19 -6.45
N LYS A 478 -22.88 -12.17 -6.01
CA LYS A 478 -21.62 -11.97 -5.30
C LYS A 478 -20.47 -12.75 -5.91
N ILE A 479 -19.25 -12.22 -5.80
CA ILE A 479 -18.00 -12.94 -6.05
C ILE A 479 -17.88 -14.01 -4.98
N ASN A 480 -18.07 -15.27 -5.34
CA ASN A 480 -18.25 -16.37 -4.39
C ASN A 480 -16.98 -17.17 -4.16
N GLU A 481 -16.22 -17.46 -5.21
CA GLU A 481 -14.98 -18.23 -5.12
C GLU A 481 -13.96 -17.72 -6.15
N VAL A 482 -12.71 -17.53 -5.75
CA VAL A 482 -11.61 -17.08 -6.61
C VAL A 482 -10.39 -17.97 -6.42
N ARG A 483 -9.85 -18.48 -7.52
CA ARG A 483 -8.54 -19.17 -7.54
C ARG A 483 -7.53 -18.36 -8.34
N LEU A 484 -6.42 -18.02 -7.69
CA LEU A 484 -5.36 -17.22 -8.30
C LEU A 484 -4.27 -18.05 -9.00
N ASN A 485 -4.08 -19.33 -8.65
CA ASN A 485 -3.10 -20.21 -9.29
C ASN A 485 -3.23 -21.68 -8.82
N THR A 486 -2.43 -22.55 -9.45
CA THR A 486 -2.11 -23.90 -8.95
C THR A 486 -0.62 -24.21 -9.21
N ASN A 487 0.00 -25.09 -8.42
CA ASN A 487 1.39 -25.53 -8.65
C ASN A 487 1.65 -26.13 -10.04
N LEU A 488 0.69 -26.89 -10.58
CA LEU A 488 0.85 -27.56 -11.88
C LEU A 488 0.66 -26.59 -13.05
N ASN A 489 -0.15 -25.56 -12.85
CA ASN A 489 -0.49 -24.58 -13.87
C ASN A 489 -0.80 -23.23 -13.18
N PRO A 490 0.15 -22.28 -13.19
CA PRO A 490 -0.01 -20.95 -12.58
C PRO A 490 -1.17 -20.13 -13.17
N THR A 491 -1.65 -20.50 -14.36
CA THR A 491 -2.75 -19.84 -15.07
C THR A 491 -4.08 -20.58 -14.95
N ASN A 492 -4.17 -21.61 -14.09
CA ASN A 492 -5.43 -22.29 -13.79
C ASN A 492 -6.30 -21.44 -12.84
N GLN A 493 -6.72 -20.28 -13.32
CA GLN A 493 -7.45 -19.26 -12.57
C GLN A 493 -8.94 -19.29 -12.90
N PHE A 494 -9.77 -18.97 -11.91
CA PHE A 494 -11.21 -18.75 -12.10
C PHE A 494 -11.75 -17.74 -11.10
N ILE A 495 -12.89 -17.16 -11.47
CA ILE A 495 -13.76 -16.32 -10.64
C ILE A 495 -15.16 -16.92 -10.77
N GLU A 496 -15.79 -17.19 -9.65
CA GLU A 496 -17.16 -17.67 -9.59
C GLU A 496 -18.07 -16.58 -9.03
N LEU A 497 -19.22 -16.39 -9.69
CA LEU A 497 -20.31 -15.57 -9.17
C LEU A 497 -21.41 -16.48 -8.64
N TYR A 498 -22.11 -16.04 -7.59
CA TYR A 498 -23.24 -16.76 -7.01
C TYR A 498 -24.44 -15.84 -6.84
N ASN A 499 -25.62 -16.32 -7.24
CA ASN A 499 -26.88 -15.62 -6.99
C ASN A 499 -27.49 -16.07 -5.66
N GLY A 500 -27.36 -15.22 -4.64
CA GLY A 500 -27.87 -15.47 -3.29
C GLY A 500 -29.38 -15.29 -3.14
N SER A 501 -30.12 -14.86 -4.17
CA SER A 501 -31.58 -14.72 -4.08
C SER A 501 -32.36 -16.01 -4.37
N ASP A 502 -33.66 -15.95 -4.10
CA ASP A 502 -34.63 -16.98 -4.47
C ASP A 502 -35.24 -16.73 -5.86
N GLN A 503 -34.66 -15.84 -6.67
CA GLN A 503 -35.14 -15.45 -7.99
C GLN A 503 -34.00 -15.48 -9.01
N GLU A 504 -34.34 -15.53 -10.29
CA GLU A 504 -33.37 -15.37 -11.37
C GLU A 504 -32.89 -13.90 -11.45
N VAL A 505 -31.59 -13.69 -11.63
CA VAL A 505 -31.01 -12.35 -11.83
C VAL A 505 -30.42 -12.24 -13.23
N ASP A 506 -30.82 -11.20 -13.96
CA ASP A 506 -30.23 -10.83 -15.25
C ASP A 506 -28.91 -10.07 -15.00
N ILE A 507 -27.83 -10.64 -15.51
CA ILE A 507 -26.46 -10.11 -15.41
C ILE A 507 -25.91 -9.70 -16.78
N SER A 508 -26.79 -9.52 -17.77
CA SER A 508 -26.42 -9.10 -19.12
C SER A 508 -25.59 -7.82 -19.09
N ASN A 509 -24.47 -7.84 -19.82
CA ASN A 509 -23.55 -6.70 -19.99
C ASN A 509 -22.85 -6.23 -18.71
N TRP A 510 -23.01 -6.94 -17.58
CA TRP A 510 -22.17 -6.71 -16.40
C TRP A 510 -20.70 -6.96 -16.75
N SER A 511 -19.78 -6.37 -16.00
CA SER A 511 -18.36 -6.52 -16.28
C SER A 511 -17.53 -6.79 -15.05
N LEU A 512 -16.45 -7.54 -15.23
CA LEU A 512 -15.43 -7.73 -14.20
C LEU A 512 -14.25 -6.82 -14.51
N ILE A 513 -13.89 -5.98 -13.56
CA ILE A 513 -12.71 -5.12 -13.62
C ILE A 513 -11.63 -5.71 -12.72
N ASN A 514 -10.43 -5.88 -13.27
CA ASN A 514 -9.25 -6.37 -12.55
C ASN A 514 -8.23 -5.24 -12.44
N THR A 515 -7.83 -4.91 -11.21
CA THR A 515 -6.72 -3.99 -10.94
C THR A 515 -5.58 -4.78 -10.35
N ARG A 516 -4.54 -5.01 -11.15
CA ARG A 516 -3.30 -5.60 -10.62
C ARG A 516 -2.50 -4.50 -9.95
N SER A 517 -1.94 -4.79 -8.78
CA SER A 517 -0.98 -3.91 -8.13
C SER A 517 0.10 -3.44 -9.12
N GLU A 518 0.46 -2.16 -9.06
CA GLU A 518 1.37 -1.44 -9.95
C GLU A 518 0.78 -1.03 -11.32
N TRP A 519 -0.45 -1.43 -11.65
CA TRP A 519 -1.03 -1.26 -12.98
C TRP A 519 -2.41 -0.61 -12.95
N ALA A 520 -2.78 0.02 -14.06
CA ALA A 520 -4.13 0.55 -14.24
C ALA A 520 -5.17 -0.58 -14.29
N PRO A 521 -6.42 -0.32 -13.86
CA PRO A 521 -7.53 -1.26 -13.98
C PRO A 521 -7.75 -1.66 -15.44
N VAL A 522 -8.11 -2.92 -15.67
CA VAL A 522 -8.50 -3.42 -16.98
C VAL A 522 -9.79 -4.21 -16.88
N LYS A 523 -10.63 -4.10 -17.92
CA LYS A 523 -11.78 -4.98 -18.06
C LYS A 523 -11.30 -6.40 -18.33
N LEU A 524 -11.70 -7.33 -17.47
CA LEU A 524 -11.36 -8.75 -17.55
C LEU A 524 -12.35 -9.49 -18.46
N ALA A 525 -13.64 -9.20 -18.32
CA ALA A 525 -14.72 -9.75 -19.12
C ALA A 525 -15.96 -8.83 -19.10
N THR A 526 -16.77 -8.89 -20.16
CA THR A 526 -18.17 -8.43 -20.15
C THR A 526 -19.05 -9.65 -20.31
N ILE A 527 -20.03 -9.81 -19.43
CA ILE A 527 -20.98 -10.91 -19.44
C ILE A 527 -21.91 -10.76 -20.66
N PRO A 528 -22.09 -11.81 -21.49
CA PRO A 528 -22.89 -11.72 -22.70
C PRO A 528 -24.34 -11.28 -22.45
N ALA A 529 -24.92 -10.57 -23.40
CA ALA A 529 -26.34 -10.20 -23.36
C ALA A 529 -27.25 -11.44 -23.33
N GLY A 530 -28.33 -11.38 -22.55
CA GLY A 530 -29.27 -12.48 -22.32
C GLY A 530 -28.83 -13.45 -21.22
N THR A 531 -27.72 -13.20 -20.53
CA THR A 531 -27.21 -14.07 -19.48
C THR A 531 -27.95 -13.85 -18.17
N LYS A 532 -28.41 -14.94 -17.57
CA LYS A 532 -29.11 -14.98 -16.28
C LYS A 532 -28.48 -16.03 -15.38
N ILE A 533 -28.49 -15.77 -14.08
CA ILE A 533 -28.15 -16.77 -13.05
C ILE A 533 -29.43 -17.16 -12.34
N GLY A 534 -29.77 -18.46 -12.34
CA GLY A 534 -30.91 -18.97 -11.59
C GLY A 534 -30.76 -18.75 -10.08
N SER A 535 -31.86 -18.93 -9.36
CA SER A 535 -31.88 -18.88 -7.89
C SER A 535 -30.87 -19.87 -7.30
N LYS A 536 -29.95 -19.39 -6.45
CA LYS A 536 -28.90 -20.21 -5.81
C LYS A 536 -27.99 -20.94 -6.80
N GLU A 537 -27.84 -20.43 -8.03
CA GLU A 537 -26.93 -20.97 -9.04
C GLU A 537 -25.63 -20.18 -9.14
N PHE A 538 -24.66 -20.77 -9.86
CA PHE A 538 -23.30 -20.27 -10.02
C PHE A 538 -23.04 -19.86 -11.47
N TYR A 539 -22.16 -18.88 -11.66
CA TYR A 539 -21.63 -18.49 -12.96
C TYR A 539 -20.11 -18.45 -12.91
N LEU A 540 -19.47 -19.37 -13.63
CA LEU A 540 -18.03 -19.55 -13.60
C LEU A 540 -17.35 -18.85 -14.78
N LEU A 541 -16.39 -17.98 -14.46
CA LEU A 541 -15.47 -17.38 -15.41
C LEU A 541 -14.06 -17.94 -15.22
N SER A 542 -13.43 -18.38 -16.30
CA SER A 542 -12.12 -19.03 -16.23
C SER A 542 -11.11 -18.47 -17.22
N MET A 543 -9.83 -18.53 -16.85
CA MET A 543 -8.76 -18.04 -17.71
C MET A 543 -8.53 -18.95 -18.92
N ALA A 544 -8.54 -18.40 -20.12
CA ALA A 544 -8.16 -19.12 -21.34
C ALA A 544 -6.65 -19.40 -21.38
N GLY A 545 -6.21 -20.29 -22.29
CA GLY A 545 -4.78 -20.61 -22.46
C GLY A 545 -3.90 -19.40 -22.81
N SER A 546 -4.52 -18.35 -23.36
CA SER A 546 -3.95 -17.05 -23.67
C SER A 546 -5.08 -16.03 -23.87
N GLY A 547 -4.72 -14.77 -24.03
CA GLY A 547 -5.62 -13.65 -24.33
C GLY A 547 -4.94 -12.65 -25.25
N LEU A 548 -5.72 -11.80 -25.90
CA LEU A 548 -5.18 -10.72 -26.71
C LEU A 548 -4.40 -9.73 -25.84
N ALA A 549 -3.13 -9.51 -26.17
CA ALA A 549 -2.26 -8.53 -25.52
C ALA A 549 -2.55 -7.10 -26.00
N ALA A 550 -3.35 -6.96 -27.05
CA ALA A 550 -3.67 -5.73 -27.74
C ALA A 550 -4.98 -5.94 -28.53
N PRO A 551 -5.82 -4.91 -28.73
CA PRO A 551 -6.99 -5.05 -29.61
C PRO A 551 -6.58 -5.54 -31.00
N ALA A 552 -7.34 -6.46 -31.56
CA ALA A 552 -7.16 -6.95 -32.93
C ALA A 552 -8.19 -6.28 -33.83
N VAL A 553 -7.74 -5.62 -34.89
CA VAL A 553 -8.64 -4.95 -35.84
C VAL A 553 -9.23 -5.93 -36.85
N GLN A 554 -10.45 -5.65 -37.29
CA GLN A 554 -11.09 -6.35 -38.41
C GLN A 554 -10.17 -6.38 -39.63
N GLY A 555 -10.11 -7.53 -40.30
CA GLY A 555 -9.25 -7.74 -41.46
C GLY A 555 -7.79 -8.09 -41.12
N SER A 556 -7.39 -8.05 -39.84
CA SER A 556 -6.06 -8.53 -39.43
C SER A 556 -5.98 -10.05 -39.54
N ASN A 557 -4.87 -10.56 -40.05
CA ASN A 557 -4.52 -11.98 -40.00
C ASN A 557 -3.48 -12.29 -38.91
N THR A 558 -3.10 -11.31 -38.09
CA THR A 558 -2.14 -11.50 -37.00
C THR A 558 -2.71 -10.93 -35.71
N ILE A 559 -2.65 -11.73 -34.65
CA ILE A 559 -3.10 -11.34 -33.32
C ILE A 559 -1.93 -11.31 -32.35
N ASN A 560 -1.82 -10.25 -31.55
CA ASN A 560 -0.84 -10.15 -30.49
C ASN A 560 -1.40 -10.79 -29.22
N VAL A 561 -0.68 -11.76 -28.66
CA VAL A 561 -1.17 -12.60 -27.55
C VAL A 561 -0.21 -12.56 -26.36
N ILE A 562 -0.75 -12.73 -25.15
CA ILE A 562 0.07 -12.73 -23.91
C ILE A 562 0.93 -13.99 -23.78
N SER A 563 0.52 -15.09 -24.41
CA SER A 563 1.21 -16.39 -24.38
C SER A 563 1.00 -17.14 -25.69
N THR A 564 2.05 -17.81 -26.16
CA THR A 564 2.00 -18.79 -27.25
C THR A 564 2.28 -20.21 -26.76
N THR A 565 2.47 -20.40 -25.44
CA THR A 565 2.81 -21.70 -24.83
C THR A 565 1.71 -22.72 -25.08
N GLY A 566 2.09 -23.88 -25.65
CA GLY A 566 1.18 -24.99 -25.92
C GLY A 566 0.44 -24.92 -27.27
N TYR A 567 0.42 -23.76 -27.94
CA TYR A 567 -0.19 -23.60 -29.26
C TYR A 567 0.73 -24.13 -30.37
N LYS A 568 0.13 -24.71 -31.42
CA LYS A 568 0.84 -25.32 -32.56
C LYS A 568 0.18 -24.95 -33.89
N VAL A 569 0.97 -24.91 -34.95
CA VAL A 569 0.49 -24.72 -36.33
C VAL A 569 -0.54 -25.79 -36.70
N GLY A 570 -1.57 -25.40 -37.43
CA GLY A 570 -2.68 -26.26 -37.85
C GLY A 570 -3.77 -26.46 -36.79
N GLN A 571 -3.57 -25.97 -35.55
CA GLN A 571 -4.62 -26.01 -34.54
C GLN A 571 -5.67 -24.92 -34.76
N ARG A 572 -6.91 -25.20 -34.35
CA ARG A 572 -7.97 -24.20 -34.29
C ARG A 572 -7.96 -23.48 -32.95
N ILE A 573 -8.05 -22.16 -33.00
CA ILE A 573 -8.25 -21.28 -31.85
C ILE A 573 -9.59 -20.54 -32.01
N GLN A 574 -10.22 -20.25 -30.89
CA GLN A 574 -11.40 -19.40 -30.82
C GLN A 574 -11.02 -18.07 -30.16
N ILE A 575 -11.47 -16.96 -30.75
CA ILE A 575 -11.29 -15.59 -30.26
C ILE A 575 -12.70 -14.99 -30.25
N ASP A 576 -13.24 -14.76 -29.05
CA ASP A 576 -14.67 -14.50 -28.84
C ASP A 576 -15.56 -15.51 -29.59
N ASP A 577 -16.32 -15.07 -30.59
CA ASP A 577 -17.20 -15.88 -31.42
C ASP A 577 -16.56 -16.40 -32.73
N GLU A 578 -15.31 -16.02 -33.01
CA GLU A 578 -14.62 -16.40 -34.24
C GLU A 578 -13.65 -17.58 -34.07
N ILE A 579 -13.69 -18.54 -35.00
CA ILE A 579 -12.76 -19.66 -35.06
C ILE A 579 -11.76 -19.45 -36.20
N ARG A 580 -10.47 -19.64 -35.92
CA ARG A 580 -9.38 -19.52 -36.89
C ARG A 580 -8.37 -20.64 -36.74
N GLU A 581 -7.74 -21.02 -37.85
CA GLU A 581 -6.62 -21.96 -37.83
C GLU A 581 -5.30 -21.21 -37.72
N ILE A 582 -4.38 -21.74 -36.92
CA ILE A 582 -3.05 -21.19 -36.75
C ILE A 582 -2.21 -21.51 -37.98
N GLN A 583 -1.84 -20.48 -38.74
CA GLN A 583 -0.90 -20.57 -39.86
C GLN A 583 0.55 -20.56 -39.38
N ARG A 584 0.87 -19.69 -38.40
CA ARG A 584 2.22 -19.53 -37.86
C ARG A 584 2.16 -19.10 -36.40
N ILE A 585 3.06 -19.65 -35.60
CA ILE A 585 3.33 -19.20 -34.23
C ILE A 585 4.54 -18.27 -34.24
N GLY A 586 4.35 -17.04 -33.78
CA GLY A 586 5.41 -16.08 -33.50
C GLY A 586 5.71 -15.97 -32.00
N THR A 587 6.19 -14.80 -31.61
CA THR A 587 6.54 -14.45 -30.23
C THR A 587 5.35 -13.80 -29.51
N PRO A 588 5.12 -14.13 -28.22
CA PRO A 588 4.12 -13.43 -27.42
C PRO A 588 4.55 -11.99 -27.11
N ALA A 589 3.64 -11.19 -26.57
CA ALA A 589 3.98 -9.89 -26.01
C ALA A 589 5.00 -10.05 -24.85
N SER A 590 5.96 -9.13 -24.77
CA SER A 590 6.93 -9.11 -23.68
C SER A 590 6.24 -8.78 -22.35
N PRO A 591 6.88 -9.01 -21.19
CA PRO A 591 6.48 -8.32 -19.97
C PRO A 591 6.39 -6.81 -20.19
N MET A 592 5.44 -6.15 -19.52
CA MET A 592 5.30 -4.70 -19.60
C MET A 592 6.52 -4.03 -18.94
N THR A 593 7.02 -2.98 -19.58
CA THR A 593 7.96 -2.01 -19.01
C THR A 593 7.19 -0.73 -18.65
N LEU A 594 7.90 0.25 -18.10
CA LEU A 594 7.32 1.53 -17.68
C LEU A 594 7.99 2.68 -18.41
N ILE A 595 7.23 3.73 -18.71
CA ILE A 595 7.81 5.06 -18.93
C ILE A 595 8.62 5.40 -17.69
N PHE A 596 9.88 5.79 -17.91
CA PHE A 596 10.87 5.96 -16.85
C PHE A 596 10.39 6.92 -15.75
N VAL A 597 10.68 6.56 -14.51
CA VAL A 597 10.33 7.30 -13.30
C VAL A 597 11.65 7.87 -12.73
N PRO A 598 11.95 9.17 -12.91
CA PRO A 598 13.17 9.77 -12.38
C PRO A 598 13.02 10.05 -10.87
N VAL A 599 13.08 8.99 -10.05
CA VAL A 599 12.71 8.97 -8.61
C VAL A 599 13.32 10.11 -7.79
N SER A 600 14.56 10.49 -8.08
CA SER A 600 15.35 11.43 -7.28
C SER A 600 15.18 12.91 -7.67
N THR A 601 14.77 13.23 -8.90
CA THR A 601 15.03 14.58 -9.46
C THR A 601 13.79 15.34 -9.91
N GLY A 602 12.62 15.00 -9.35
CA GLY A 602 11.27 15.48 -9.69
C GLY A 602 11.21 16.78 -10.51
N PRO A 603 10.44 16.83 -11.61
CA PRO A 603 9.12 16.23 -11.75
C PRO A 603 9.11 14.88 -12.48
N TRP A 604 8.00 14.15 -12.27
CA TRP A 604 7.60 13.04 -13.14
C TRP A 604 7.60 13.49 -14.59
N LEU A 605 8.06 12.63 -15.50
CA LEU A 605 8.04 12.94 -16.93
C LEU A 605 6.58 13.09 -17.35
N ILE A 606 6.24 14.24 -17.94
CA ILE A 606 4.96 14.46 -18.60
C ILE A 606 5.26 14.60 -20.10
N LEU A 607 4.78 13.65 -20.88
CA LEU A 607 4.95 13.57 -22.32
C LEU A 607 3.66 14.06 -22.98
N PRO A 608 3.66 15.20 -23.68
CA PRO A 608 2.45 15.71 -24.30
C PRO A 608 1.98 14.83 -25.45
N ALA A 609 0.72 14.99 -25.85
CA ALA A 609 0.23 14.45 -27.11
C ALA A 609 1.12 14.92 -28.28
N GLY A 610 1.31 14.05 -29.28
CA GLY A 610 2.25 14.25 -30.38
C GLY A 610 3.68 13.75 -30.10
N THR A 611 3.91 13.07 -28.98
CA THR A 611 5.20 12.46 -28.65
C THR A 611 5.49 11.29 -29.60
N ARG A 612 6.74 11.17 -30.07
CA ARG A 612 7.18 10.04 -30.93
C ARG A 612 8.23 9.14 -30.30
N ASN A 613 8.74 9.54 -29.13
CA ASN A 613 9.81 8.83 -28.45
C ASN A 613 9.54 8.83 -26.94
N ILE A 614 9.56 7.65 -26.33
CA ILE A 614 9.30 7.49 -24.90
C ILE A 614 10.51 6.85 -24.20
N PRO A 615 11.08 7.49 -23.15
CA PRO A 615 12.11 6.86 -22.33
C PRO A 615 11.49 5.74 -21.51
N VAL A 616 12.06 4.54 -21.59
CA VAL A 616 11.54 3.35 -20.91
C VAL A 616 12.60 2.74 -20.01
N LYS A 617 12.16 2.19 -18.88
CA LYS A 617 13.04 1.49 -17.92
C LYS A 617 13.77 0.29 -18.52
N ASN A 618 13.17 -0.35 -19.52
CA ASN A 618 13.74 -1.53 -20.19
C ASN A 618 13.28 -1.56 -21.66
N THR A 619 14.20 -1.83 -22.58
CA THR A 619 13.97 -1.95 -24.03
C THR A 619 14.02 -3.40 -24.54
N THR A 620 14.21 -4.38 -23.65
CA THR A 620 14.23 -5.81 -23.98
C THR A 620 12.90 -6.24 -24.60
N GLY A 621 12.97 -6.94 -25.74
CA GLY A 621 11.81 -7.49 -26.44
C GLY A 621 11.19 -6.55 -27.49
N PHE A 622 11.65 -5.30 -27.59
CA PHE A 622 11.27 -4.38 -28.67
C PHE A 622 12.15 -4.59 -29.90
N GLU A 623 11.52 -4.63 -31.07
CA GLU A 623 12.19 -4.73 -32.37
C GLU A 623 11.62 -3.70 -33.36
N VAL A 624 12.45 -3.22 -34.28
CA VAL A 624 11.98 -2.30 -35.33
C VAL A 624 10.96 -3.00 -36.23
N GLY A 625 9.85 -2.32 -36.53
CA GLY A 625 8.72 -2.85 -37.29
C GLY A 625 7.68 -3.59 -36.45
N GLN A 626 7.96 -3.86 -35.18
CA GLN A 626 7.00 -4.47 -34.24
C GLN A 626 5.99 -3.44 -33.74
N MET A 627 4.81 -3.90 -33.32
CA MET A 627 3.83 -3.07 -32.63
C MET A 627 4.21 -2.84 -31.16
N ILE A 628 3.94 -1.63 -30.68
CA ILE A 628 4.09 -1.20 -29.29
C ILE A 628 2.71 -0.79 -28.75
N GLY A 629 2.37 -1.24 -27.54
CA GLY A 629 1.23 -0.76 -26.78
C GLY A 629 1.68 0.22 -25.68
N ILE A 630 0.98 1.33 -25.53
CA ILE A 630 1.28 2.39 -24.56
C ILE A 630 0.03 2.63 -23.70
N ASP A 631 0.24 2.73 -22.39
CA ASP A 631 -0.74 3.04 -21.35
C ASP A 631 -1.96 2.12 -21.27
N ARG A 632 -1.71 0.81 -21.17
CA ARG A 632 -2.76 -0.20 -20.99
C ARG A 632 -3.60 0.08 -19.73
N GLY A 633 -4.93 0.11 -19.88
CA GLY A 633 -5.89 0.40 -18.81
C GLY A 633 -6.12 1.90 -18.55
N GLY A 634 -5.33 2.76 -19.20
CA GLY A 634 -5.52 4.21 -19.23
C GLY A 634 -5.86 4.68 -20.64
N ASN A 635 -5.12 5.68 -21.12
CA ASN A 635 -5.26 6.22 -22.46
C ASN A 635 -4.54 5.33 -23.48
N TYR A 636 -5.03 4.10 -23.65
CA TYR A 636 -4.33 3.08 -24.41
C TYR A 636 -4.21 3.45 -25.89
N GLU A 637 -3.00 3.30 -26.43
CA GLU A 637 -2.76 3.44 -27.86
C GLU A 637 -1.68 2.50 -28.39
N GLN A 638 -1.72 2.27 -29.71
CA GLN A 638 -0.80 1.40 -30.42
C GLN A 638 -0.02 2.18 -31.48
N ALA A 639 1.25 1.84 -31.63
CA ALA A 639 2.10 2.36 -32.69
C ALA A 639 3.05 1.29 -33.22
N THR A 640 3.82 1.61 -34.26
CA THR A 640 4.88 0.76 -34.81
C THR A 640 6.24 1.31 -34.40
N VAL A 641 7.08 0.46 -33.82
CA VAL A 641 8.45 0.80 -33.44
C VAL A 641 9.27 1.10 -34.69
N THR A 642 9.93 2.25 -34.70
CA THR A 642 10.81 2.72 -35.79
C THR A 642 12.28 2.72 -35.38
N TYR A 643 12.56 2.85 -34.09
CA TYR A 643 13.90 2.78 -33.52
C TYR A 643 13.84 2.27 -32.08
N VAL A 644 14.72 1.32 -31.75
CA VAL A 644 14.91 0.82 -30.40
C VAL A 644 16.20 1.43 -29.88
N GLY A 645 16.04 2.42 -29.01
CA GLY A 645 17.15 3.06 -28.33
C GLY A 645 17.56 2.30 -27.08
N LYS A 646 18.19 3.05 -26.19
CA LYS A 646 18.73 2.56 -24.94
C LYS A 646 17.75 2.82 -23.80
N ALA A 647 17.64 1.83 -22.92
CA ALA A 647 16.87 1.95 -21.69
C ALA A 647 17.40 3.07 -20.79
N SER A 648 16.53 3.59 -19.94
CA SER A 648 16.92 4.52 -18.88
C SER A 648 17.87 3.85 -17.90
N SER A 649 18.74 4.65 -17.30
CA SER A 649 19.69 4.23 -16.27
C SER A 649 19.41 4.98 -14.98
N GLN A 650 19.44 4.27 -13.87
CA GLN A 650 19.45 4.84 -12.53
C GLN A 650 20.46 4.03 -11.72
N THR A 651 21.46 4.73 -11.19
CA THR A 651 22.53 4.19 -10.37
C THR A 651 22.81 5.17 -9.23
N LYS A 652 23.81 4.86 -8.40
CA LYS A 652 24.24 5.69 -7.28
C LYS A 652 25.73 5.97 -7.37
N LEU A 653 26.17 7.09 -6.82
CA LEU A 653 27.58 7.32 -6.59
C LEU A 653 28.14 6.27 -5.62
N ALA A 654 29.20 5.60 -6.05
CA ALA A 654 29.90 4.58 -5.28
C ALA A 654 30.91 5.18 -4.28
N VAL A 655 31.33 6.42 -4.53
CA VAL A 655 32.16 7.25 -3.66
C VAL A 655 31.66 8.69 -3.76
N GLU A 656 31.98 9.52 -2.77
CA GLU A 656 31.76 10.96 -2.88
C GLU A 656 32.47 11.52 -4.10
N ALA A 657 31.85 12.50 -4.77
CA ALA A 657 32.45 13.24 -5.86
C ALA A 657 32.55 14.72 -5.47
N LYS A 658 33.70 15.34 -5.73
CA LYS A 658 33.99 16.72 -5.32
C LYS A 658 33.90 17.70 -6.49
N ALA A 659 33.57 18.95 -6.18
CA ALA A 659 33.64 20.02 -7.16
C ALA A 659 35.05 20.09 -7.78
N GLY A 660 35.12 20.24 -9.11
CA GLY A 660 36.35 20.21 -9.89
C GLY A 660 36.71 18.82 -10.46
N GLU A 661 36.12 17.73 -9.96
CA GLU A 661 36.38 16.40 -10.49
C GLU A 661 35.71 16.20 -11.85
N THR A 662 36.41 15.53 -12.76
CA THR A 662 35.89 15.11 -14.07
C THR A 662 35.64 13.62 -14.15
N ILE A 663 36.01 12.85 -13.13
CA ILE A 663 35.80 11.40 -13.07
C ILE A 663 34.91 11.11 -11.87
N ILE A 664 33.74 10.55 -12.13
CA ILE A 664 32.85 10.06 -11.08
C ILE A 664 32.89 8.53 -11.04
N LYS A 665 32.58 7.98 -9.86
CA LYS A 665 32.45 6.53 -9.70
C LYS A 665 31.03 6.16 -9.27
N VAL A 666 30.46 5.17 -9.95
CA VAL A 666 29.07 4.72 -9.78
C VAL A 666 29.00 3.22 -9.53
N ASN A 667 27.91 2.78 -8.89
CA ASN A 667 27.68 1.37 -8.58
C ASN A 667 27.46 0.52 -9.83
N GLY A 668 26.91 1.10 -10.90
CA GLY A 668 26.86 0.46 -12.21
C GLY A 668 26.63 1.45 -13.35
N ASN A 669 27.14 1.10 -14.52
CA ASN A 669 27.13 1.97 -15.70
C ASN A 669 27.02 1.20 -17.03
N THR A 670 26.56 -0.06 -17.01
CA THR A 670 26.41 -0.90 -18.22
C THR A 670 25.51 -0.30 -19.29
N ASN A 671 24.55 0.53 -18.87
CA ASN A 671 23.59 1.17 -19.77
C ASN A 671 23.96 2.64 -20.06
N LEU A 672 25.15 3.10 -19.68
CA LEU A 672 25.63 4.46 -19.97
C LEU A 672 26.59 4.46 -21.15
N THR A 673 26.53 5.51 -21.98
CA THR A 673 27.35 5.69 -23.18
C THR A 673 27.83 7.13 -23.30
N VAL A 674 28.86 7.37 -24.11
CA VAL A 674 29.33 8.72 -24.45
C VAL A 674 28.19 9.56 -25.02
N GLY A 675 28.08 10.81 -24.57
CA GLY A 675 27.03 11.76 -24.94
C GLY A 675 25.77 11.69 -24.06
N ASP A 676 25.67 10.75 -23.13
CA ASP A 676 24.55 10.72 -22.18
C ASP A 676 24.58 11.94 -21.26
N LYS A 677 23.40 12.52 -21.04
CA LYS A 677 23.19 13.51 -19.98
C LYS A 677 22.79 12.81 -18.70
N LEU A 678 23.63 12.96 -17.68
CA LEU A 678 23.43 12.45 -16.34
C LEU A 678 22.88 13.56 -15.46
N THR A 679 21.80 13.27 -14.74
CA THR A 679 21.35 14.09 -13.60
C THR A 679 21.92 13.47 -12.33
N ILE A 680 22.70 14.24 -11.57
CA ILE A 680 23.38 13.82 -10.35
C ILE A 680 22.79 14.59 -9.17
N ASN A 681 22.39 13.87 -8.11
CA ASN A 681 21.88 14.42 -6.85
C ASN A 681 20.58 15.24 -7.02
N THR A 682 20.11 15.86 -5.95
CA THR A 682 18.76 16.45 -5.85
C THR A 682 18.79 17.82 -5.16
N GLY A 683 17.67 18.52 -5.18
CA GLY A 683 17.47 19.83 -4.57
C GLY A 683 18.50 20.85 -5.05
N SER A 684 19.02 21.63 -4.10
CA SER A 684 20.07 22.63 -4.37
C SER A 684 21.39 22.02 -4.85
N ARG A 685 21.59 20.69 -4.73
CA ARG A 685 22.79 19.97 -5.17
C ARG A 685 22.64 19.30 -6.54
N LYS A 686 21.46 19.36 -7.16
CA LYS A 686 21.24 18.80 -8.50
C LYS A 686 22.21 19.40 -9.51
N GLU A 687 22.82 18.55 -10.33
CA GLU A 687 23.72 18.92 -11.43
C GLU A 687 23.44 18.06 -12.66
N ILE A 688 23.54 18.64 -13.87
CA ILE A 688 23.40 17.92 -15.13
C ILE A 688 24.74 17.98 -15.87
N VAL A 689 25.31 16.81 -16.15
CA VAL A 689 26.63 16.67 -16.80
C VAL A 689 26.57 15.66 -17.94
N GLU A 690 27.42 15.82 -18.94
CA GLU A 690 27.48 14.91 -20.10
C GLU A 690 28.67 13.95 -20.01
N VAL A 691 28.44 12.68 -20.35
CA VAL A 691 29.46 11.63 -20.38
C VAL A 691 30.42 11.85 -21.55
N LYS A 692 31.70 12.07 -21.25
CA LYS A 692 32.79 12.14 -22.23
C LYS A 692 33.34 10.76 -22.59
N ARG A 693 33.51 9.88 -21.59
CA ARG A 693 34.11 8.54 -21.77
C ARG A 693 33.70 7.59 -20.65
N ILE A 694 33.43 6.32 -20.99
CA ILE A 694 33.32 5.23 -20.01
C ILE A 694 34.72 4.63 -19.82
N ILE A 695 35.27 4.70 -18.61
CA ILE A 695 36.64 4.25 -18.31
C ILE A 695 36.67 2.73 -18.09
N ASN A 696 35.75 2.24 -17.27
CA ASN A 696 35.45 0.82 -17.10
C ASN A 696 33.94 0.64 -16.91
N THR A 697 33.47 -0.58 -17.17
CA THR A 697 32.06 -0.92 -17.07
C THR A 697 31.82 -1.91 -15.94
N VAL A 698 30.83 -1.62 -15.10
CA VAL A 698 30.40 -2.47 -14.00
C VAL A 698 28.88 -2.61 -14.05
N SER A 699 28.41 -3.85 -13.92
CA SER A 699 26.97 -4.11 -13.78
C SER A 699 26.50 -3.66 -12.41
N GLU A 700 25.34 -2.99 -12.37
CA GLU A 700 24.62 -2.73 -11.12
C GLU A 700 24.56 -3.99 -10.24
N PRO A 701 24.75 -3.88 -8.91
CA PRO A 701 24.53 -4.99 -8.00
C PRO A 701 23.09 -5.49 -8.11
N VAL A 702 22.87 -6.81 -7.95
CA VAL A 702 21.51 -7.33 -7.74
C VAL A 702 20.93 -6.65 -6.49
N ARG A 703 19.69 -6.13 -6.58
CA ARG A 703 18.98 -5.36 -5.53
C ARG A 703 19.26 -5.91 -4.12
N GLY A 704 19.38 -5.02 -3.13
CA GLY A 704 19.34 -5.36 -1.70
C GLY A 704 20.66 -5.47 -0.95
N GLY A 705 21.79 -5.17 -1.59
CA GLY A 705 23.03 -4.97 -0.86
C GLY A 705 23.07 -3.58 -0.25
N GLY A 706 22.89 -3.45 1.07
CA GLY A 706 23.24 -2.22 1.79
C GLY A 706 24.71 -1.83 1.53
N LEU A 707 25.07 -0.58 1.87
CA LEU A 707 26.41 0.00 1.65
C LEU A 707 27.57 -0.97 1.97
N GLU A 708 27.47 -1.78 3.02
CA GLU A 708 28.49 -2.78 3.42
C GLU A 708 28.86 -3.80 2.31
N LEU A 709 27.90 -4.24 1.49
CA LEU A 709 28.17 -5.19 0.40
C LEU A 709 28.76 -4.53 -0.86
N SER A 710 28.71 -3.19 -0.94
CA SER A 710 29.25 -2.39 -2.05
C SER A 710 30.72 -2.00 -1.86
N MET A 711 31.20 -1.91 -0.61
CA MET A 711 32.56 -1.42 -0.30
C MET A 711 33.71 -2.30 -0.80
N HIS A 712 33.43 -3.53 -1.26
CA HIS A 712 34.43 -4.49 -1.75
C HIS A 712 34.41 -4.68 -3.29
N ARG A 713 33.68 -3.86 -4.04
CA ARG A 713 33.61 -3.96 -5.51
C ARG A 713 34.35 -2.81 -6.19
N VAL A 714 34.99 -3.11 -7.31
CA VAL A 714 35.55 -2.10 -8.21
C VAL A 714 34.37 -1.31 -8.80
N PRO A 715 34.28 0.01 -8.58
CA PRO A 715 33.18 0.80 -9.10
C PRO A 715 33.33 1.04 -10.62
N GLY A 716 32.22 1.39 -11.26
CA GLY A 716 32.23 1.88 -12.64
C GLY A 716 32.70 3.34 -12.66
N GLU A 717 33.57 3.70 -13.59
CA GLU A 717 34.20 5.02 -13.69
C GLU A 717 33.82 5.70 -14.99
N ILE A 718 33.40 6.95 -14.87
CA ILE A 718 32.87 7.76 -15.98
C ILE A 718 33.61 9.08 -15.99
N GLU A 719 34.21 9.42 -17.13
CA GLU A 719 34.78 10.74 -17.37
C GLU A 719 33.69 11.67 -17.94
N LEU A 720 33.56 12.86 -17.38
CA LEU A 720 32.62 13.91 -17.72
C LEU A 720 33.25 14.89 -18.71
N THR A 721 32.41 15.56 -19.50
CA THR A 721 32.81 16.60 -20.46
C THR A 721 33.26 17.89 -19.78
N GLU A 722 32.68 18.20 -18.63
CA GLU A 722 33.00 19.34 -17.77
C GLU A 722 33.24 18.86 -16.33
N PRO A 723 34.07 19.56 -15.54
CA PRO A 723 34.22 19.26 -14.12
C PRO A 723 32.92 19.56 -13.36
N LEU A 724 32.67 18.79 -12.29
CA LEU A 724 31.55 19.02 -11.37
C LEU A 724 31.64 20.41 -10.75
N LYS A 725 30.49 21.07 -10.59
CA LYS A 725 30.38 22.39 -9.95
C LYS A 725 30.09 22.28 -8.47
N LYS A 726 29.57 21.14 -8.01
CA LYS A 726 29.13 20.91 -6.63
C LYS A 726 29.77 19.65 -6.06
N ASP A 727 29.81 19.60 -4.74
CA ASP A 727 30.10 18.35 -4.01
C ASP A 727 28.85 17.46 -4.00
N HIS A 728 29.07 16.16 -4.18
CA HIS A 728 28.03 15.14 -4.18
C HIS A 728 28.39 14.03 -3.19
N MET A 729 27.46 13.77 -2.27
CA MET A 729 27.63 12.77 -1.21
C MET A 729 27.63 11.35 -1.78
N LEU A 730 28.17 10.41 -1.02
CA LEU A 730 28.04 8.98 -1.28
C LEU A 730 26.57 8.56 -1.38
N ALA A 731 26.29 7.60 -2.27
CA ALA A 731 24.99 6.96 -2.47
C ALA A 731 23.84 7.87 -2.96
N VAL A 732 24.14 9.10 -3.39
CA VAL A 732 23.18 9.93 -4.13
C VAL A 732 22.98 9.38 -5.54
N ASP A 733 21.80 9.63 -6.09
CA ASP A 733 21.42 9.10 -7.39
C ASP A 733 22.15 9.78 -8.56
N VAL A 734 22.39 8.97 -9.58
CA VAL A 734 22.82 9.36 -10.92
C VAL A 734 21.84 8.72 -11.89
N SER A 735 21.13 9.53 -12.65
CA SER A 735 20.09 9.04 -13.57
C SER A 735 20.25 9.57 -14.98
N CYS A 736 19.81 8.78 -15.95
CA CYS A 736 19.73 9.14 -17.36
C CYS A 736 18.43 8.57 -17.95
N PRO A 737 17.57 9.38 -18.59
CA PRO A 737 16.36 8.88 -19.25
C PRO A 737 16.63 7.88 -20.38
N GLY A 738 17.86 7.79 -20.89
CA GLY A 738 18.19 6.99 -22.07
C GLY A 738 17.61 7.58 -23.36
N THR A 739 17.73 6.85 -24.46
CA THR A 739 17.20 7.29 -25.77
C THR A 739 15.81 6.72 -26.05
N GLY A 740 15.35 5.71 -25.31
CA GLY A 740 13.96 5.26 -25.31
C GLY A 740 13.55 4.46 -26.56
N ILE A 741 12.24 4.38 -26.80
CA ILE A 741 11.65 3.72 -27.98
C ILE A 741 10.99 4.79 -28.85
N THR A 742 11.38 4.86 -30.13
CA THR A 742 10.77 5.76 -31.11
C THR A 742 9.78 5.00 -31.98
N PHE A 743 8.62 5.60 -32.27
CA PHE A 743 7.52 4.95 -32.98
C PHE A 743 6.73 5.90 -33.87
N THR A 744 5.88 5.33 -34.71
CA THR A 744 4.91 6.04 -35.55
C THR A 744 3.56 5.31 -35.57
N PRO A 745 2.41 6.00 -35.55
CA PRO A 745 2.23 7.45 -35.48
C PRO A 745 2.66 8.05 -34.13
N ALA A 746 2.67 9.38 -34.02
CA ALA A 746 2.89 10.06 -32.74
C ALA A 746 1.71 9.82 -31.79
N THR A 747 1.93 9.97 -30.48
CA THR A 747 0.90 9.72 -29.48
C THR A 747 -0.30 10.63 -29.68
N LYS A 748 -1.50 10.11 -29.45
CA LYS A 748 -2.72 10.92 -29.45
C LYS A 748 -2.95 11.55 -28.08
N PHE A 749 -2.54 10.86 -27.03
CA PHE A 749 -2.73 11.28 -25.65
C PHE A 749 -1.42 11.75 -25.03
N ALA A 750 -1.58 12.54 -23.96
CA ALA A 750 -0.47 12.77 -23.05
C ALA A 750 -0.24 11.51 -22.20
N HIS A 751 1.02 11.24 -21.92
CA HIS A 751 1.49 10.12 -21.11
C HIS A 751 2.42 10.62 -20.02
N GLN A 752 2.67 9.80 -19.00
CA GLN A 752 3.54 10.18 -17.90
C GLN A 752 4.39 9.02 -17.37
N SER A 753 5.38 9.35 -16.55
CA SER A 753 6.14 8.36 -15.76
C SER A 753 5.22 7.36 -15.09
N GLY A 754 5.55 6.07 -15.20
CA GLY A 754 4.73 4.99 -14.65
C GLY A 754 3.66 4.43 -15.60
N ASP A 755 3.41 5.05 -16.77
CA ASP A 755 2.56 4.44 -17.80
C ASP A 755 3.18 3.15 -18.33
N ALA A 756 2.33 2.15 -18.57
CA ALA A 756 2.75 0.85 -19.08
C ALA A 756 3.18 0.96 -20.55
N VAL A 757 4.26 0.30 -20.92
CA VAL A 757 4.72 0.20 -22.31
C VAL A 757 5.03 -1.27 -22.60
N GLN A 758 4.61 -1.79 -23.75
CA GLN A 758 4.75 -3.21 -24.04
C GLN A 758 5.10 -3.46 -25.51
N ALA A 759 6.12 -4.29 -25.75
CA ALA A 759 6.37 -4.84 -27.07
C ALA A 759 5.37 -5.98 -27.32
N LEU A 760 4.55 -5.88 -28.37
CA LEU A 760 3.39 -6.76 -28.53
C LEU A 760 3.69 -8.13 -29.14
N GLY A 761 4.98 -8.45 -29.35
CA GLY A 761 5.43 -9.64 -30.05
C GLY A 761 5.07 -9.66 -31.54
N SER A 762 5.49 -10.72 -32.24
CA SER A 762 5.04 -11.02 -33.61
C SER A 762 3.71 -11.79 -33.65
N GLY A 763 3.24 -12.27 -32.50
CA GLY A 763 1.89 -12.80 -32.34
C GLY A 763 1.65 -14.16 -33.00
N ILE A 764 0.38 -14.49 -33.22
CA ILE A 764 -0.06 -15.67 -33.96
C ILE A 764 -0.63 -15.21 -35.30
N THR A 765 -0.14 -15.79 -36.39
CA THR A 765 -0.71 -15.57 -37.72
C THR A 765 -1.79 -16.61 -38.00
N LEU A 766 -2.94 -16.12 -38.44
CA LEU A 766 -4.17 -16.84 -38.73
C LEU A 766 -4.21 -17.20 -40.22
N SER A 767 -4.80 -18.35 -40.56
CA SER A 767 -4.97 -18.79 -41.96
C SER A 767 -5.92 -17.91 -42.77
N LYS A 768 -6.83 -17.20 -42.09
CA LYS A 768 -7.77 -16.22 -42.64
C LYS A 768 -7.79 -15.00 -41.74
N ALA A 769 -7.91 -13.81 -42.33
CA ALA A 769 -8.17 -12.57 -41.60
C ALA A 769 -9.43 -12.65 -40.72
N LEU A 770 -9.44 -11.90 -39.62
CA LEU A 770 -10.57 -11.75 -38.72
C LEU A 770 -11.73 -11.04 -39.42
N ASP A 771 -12.95 -11.52 -39.20
CA ASP A 771 -14.15 -10.92 -39.79
C ASP A 771 -14.63 -9.71 -38.95
N ASN A 772 -14.28 -9.66 -37.66
CA ASN A 772 -14.59 -8.60 -36.70
C ASN A 772 -13.34 -8.06 -35.99
N GLY A 773 -13.51 -6.94 -35.28
CA GLY A 773 -12.53 -6.47 -34.31
C GLY A 773 -12.75 -7.14 -32.95
N HIS A 774 -11.66 -7.34 -32.21
CA HIS A 774 -11.68 -7.94 -30.88
C HIS A 774 -10.95 -7.05 -29.89
N GLU A 775 -11.54 -6.89 -28.71
CA GLU A 775 -11.03 -6.02 -27.68
C GLU A 775 -9.75 -6.57 -27.03
N PHE A 776 -9.03 -5.67 -26.37
CA PHE A 776 -7.94 -6.05 -25.48
C PHE A 776 -8.41 -7.11 -24.47
N GLY A 777 -7.62 -8.17 -24.26
CA GLY A 777 -7.95 -9.21 -23.29
C GLY A 777 -8.97 -10.25 -23.74
N ALA A 778 -9.47 -10.18 -24.99
CA ALA A 778 -10.34 -11.22 -25.54
C ALA A 778 -9.66 -12.61 -25.40
N PRO A 779 -10.40 -13.63 -24.92
CA PRO A 779 -9.83 -14.95 -24.64
C PRO A 779 -9.44 -15.66 -25.94
N VAL A 780 -8.26 -16.30 -25.95
CA VAL A 780 -7.80 -17.13 -27.07
C VAL A 780 -7.88 -18.59 -26.63
N ILE A 781 -8.97 -19.27 -26.99
CA ILE A 781 -9.32 -20.60 -26.47
C ILE A 781 -8.83 -21.70 -27.42
N ASN A 782 -8.24 -22.75 -26.87
CA ASN A 782 -7.88 -23.97 -27.60
C ASN A 782 -7.90 -25.17 -26.65
N ALA A 783 -8.85 -26.08 -26.83
CA ALA A 783 -9.05 -27.22 -25.94
C ALA A 783 -7.85 -28.20 -25.89
N ALA A 784 -6.97 -28.19 -26.89
CA ALA A 784 -5.76 -29.01 -26.94
C ALA A 784 -4.61 -28.43 -26.08
N VAL A 785 -4.70 -27.17 -25.65
CA VAL A 785 -3.71 -26.55 -24.76
C VAL A 785 -3.99 -26.97 -23.32
N LYS A 786 -3.08 -27.79 -22.76
CA LYS A 786 -3.15 -28.32 -21.37
C LYS A 786 -2.10 -27.73 -20.43
N SER A 787 -1.15 -26.97 -20.96
CA SER A 787 -0.04 -26.37 -20.22
C SER A 787 -0.38 -25.04 -19.55
N THR A 788 -1.43 -24.37 -20.00
CA THR A 788 -1.87 -23.04 -19.52
C THR A 788 -3.39 -22.94 -19.54
N GLY A 789 -3.94 -21.89 -18.91
CA GLY A 789 -5.37 -21.67 -18.75
C GLY A 789 -6.02 -22.62 -17.75
N TYR A 790 -7.33 -22.51 -17.60
CA TYR A 790 -8.11 -23.34 -16.71
C TYR A 790 -8.20 -24.80 -17.20
N GLN A 791 -8.03 -25.76 -16.29
CA GLN A 791 -7.88 -27.19 -16.64
C GLN A 791 -8.78 -28.14 -15.84
N ASP A 792 -9.68 -27.63 -15.01
CA ASP A 792 -10.55 -28.50 -14.23
C ASP A 792 -11.68 -29.07 -15.10
N ALA A 793 -12.36 -30.09 -14.58
CA ALA A 793 -13.36 -30.85 -15.35
C ALA A 793 -14.65 -30.07 -15.63
N PHE A 794 -14.99 -29.08 -14.78
CA PHE A 794 -16.18 -28.27 -14.94
C PHE A 794 -15.98 -27.28 -16.10
N VAL A 795 -16.91 -27.21 -17.04
CA VAL A 795 -16.79 -26.30 -18.19
C VAL A 795 -17.25 -24.91 -17.75
N PRO A 796 -16.42 -23.86 -17.90
CA PRO A 796 -16.82 -22.52 -17.50
C PRO A 796 -17.93 -21.96 -18.38
N ASN A 797 -18.77 -21.10 -17.79
CA ASN A 797 -19.80 -20.37 -18.51
C ASN A 797 -19.17 -19.32 -19.45
N GLN A 798 -18.05 -18.72 -19.04
CA GLN A 798 -17.34 -17.72 -19.82
C GLN A 798 -15.82 -17.84 -19.64
N TRP A 799 -15.07 -17.43 -20.67
CA TRP A 799 -13.62 -17.34 -20.63
C TRP A 799 -13.15 -15.88 -20.56
N TYR A 800 -12.04 -15.62 -19.88
CA TYR A 800 -11.30 -14.36 -19.94
C TYR A 800 -9.84 -14.58 -20.34
N GLY A 801 -9.21 -13.59 -20.97
CA GLY A 801 -7.86 -13.74 -21.52
C GLY A 801 -6.72 -13.25 -20.62
N ASN A 802 -6.99 -12.39 -19.63
CA ASN A 802 -5.95 -11.77 -18.81
C ASN A 802 -5.76 -12.46 -17.46
N PRO A 803 -4.51 -12.62 -16.97
CA PRO A 803 -4.29 -13.21 -15.66
C PRO A 803 -4.61 -12.23 -14.53
N LEU A 804 -5.17 -12.76 -13.45
CA LEU A 804 -5.18 -12.14 -12.12
C LEU A 804 -3.77 -12.15 -11.52
N SER A 805 -3.49 -11.19 -10.66
CA SER A 805 -2.26 -11.17 -9.86
C SER A 805 -2.34 -12.25 -8.80
N THR A 806 -1.25 -13.01 -8.58
CA THR A 806 -1.17 -14.01 -7.50
C THR A 806 -0.75 -13.40 -6.16
N SER A 807 -0.35 -12.13 -6.14
CA SER A 807 0.24 -11.48 -4.96
C SER A 807 -0.65 -10.43 -4.31
N ALA A 808 -1.24 -9.56 -5.13
CA ALA A 808 -2.09 -8.47 -4.70
C ALA A 808 -2.82 -7.85 -5.89
N GLY A 809 -4.06 -7.41 -5.67
CA GLY A 809 -4.90 -6.76 -6.66
C GLY A 809 -6.32 -6.54 -6.15
N SER A 810 -7.21 -6.19 -7.06
CA SER A 810 -8.65 -6.13 -6.80
C SER A 810 -9.46 -6.66 -7.97
N ILE A 811 -10.65 -7.16 -7.67
CA ILE A 811 -11.67 -7.58 -8.62
C ILE A 811 -12.95 -6.81 -8.25
N ALA A 812 -13.54 -6.11 -9.21
CA ALA A 812 -14.83 -5.44 -9.04
C ALA A 812 -15.84 -5.99 -10.05
N LEU A 813 -16.99 -6.44 -9.56
CA LEU A 813 -18.14 -6.79 -10.37
C LEU A 813 -18.97 -5.51 -10.58
N MET A 814 -18.99 -5.01 -11.80
CA MET A 814 -19.75 -3.84 -12.21
C MET A 814 -21.05 -4.27 -12.89
N ASP A 815 -22.11 -3.52 -12.66
CA ASP A 815 -23.36 -3.69 -13.40
C ASP A 815 -23.22 -3.29 -14.89
N ALA A 816 -24.34 -3.35 -15.63
CA ALA A 816 -24.37 -3.00 -17.05
C ALA A 816 -24.11 -1.51 -17.34
N THR A 817 -24.36 -0.62 -16.38
CA THR A 817 -24.08 0.83 -16.53
C THR A 817 -22.59 1.12 -16.36
N GLY A 818 -21.87 0.29 -15.60
CA GLY A 818 -20.49 0.54 -15.22
C GLY A 818 -20.34 1.56 -14.09
N GLU A 819 -21.44 2.02 -13.50
CA GLU A 819 -21.44 2.98 -12.38
C GLU A 819 -21.57 2.27 -11.02
N ILE A 820 -22.17 1.08 -10.99
CA ILE A 820 -22.47 0.36 -9.75
C ILE A 820 -21.47 -0.77 -9.54
N VAL A 821 -20.69 -0.69 -8.47
CA VAL A 821 -19.93 -1.83 -7.94
C VAL A 821 -20.91 -2.74 -7.19
N VAL A 822 -21.30 -3.85 -7.82
CA VAL A 822 -22.22 -4.86 -7.25
C VAL A 822 -21.56 -5.61 -6.07
N ASP A 823 -20.29 -5.94 -6.26
CA ASP A 823 -19.45 -6.60 -5.27
C ASP A 823 -17.97 -6.40 -5.63
N ALA A 824 -17.09 -6.44 -4.64
CA ALA A 824 -15.66 -6.34 -4.88
C ALA A 824 -14.83 -7.17 -3.89
N MET A 825 -13.66 -7.57 -4.36
CA MET A 825 -12.65 -8.26 -3.58
C MET A 825 -11.31 -7.53 -3.74
N VAL A 826 -10.81 -6.93 -2.66
CA VAL A 826 -9.43 -6.43 -2.58
C VAL A 826 -8.60 -7.47 -1.86
N TYR A 827 -7.46 -7.84 -2.42
CA TYR A 827 -6.65 -8.93 -1.90
C TYR A 827 -5.16 -8.62 -1.94
N GLY A 828 -4.43 -9.19 -0.99
CA GLY A 828 -3.00 -8.95 -0.81
C GLY A 828 -2.40 -9.82 0.28
N SER A 829 -1.09 -9.71 0.48
CA SER A 829 -0.41 -10.38 1.61
C SER A 829 -0.87 -9.81 2.95
N GLN A 830 -0.76 -10.59 4.03
CA GLN A 830 -1.00 -10.08 5.39
C GLN A 830 -0.02 -8.96 5.77
N GLN A 831 -0.48 -8.02 6.59
CA GLN A 831 0.39 -7.05 7.26
C GLN A 831 1.43 -7.79 8.12
N SER A 832 2.69 -7.41 7.99
CA SER A 832 3.80 -8.01 8.75
C SER A 832 4.76 -6.92 9.19
N ASN A 833 5.58 -7.20 10.20
CA ASN A 833 6.60 -6.27 10.70
C ASN A 833 7.70 -5.88 9.70
N SER A 834 7.67 -6.42 8.47
CA SER A 834 8.60 -6.16 7.38
C SER A 834 8.19 -4.94 6.54
N SER A 835 9.13 -4.45 5.71
CA SER A 835 9.01 -3.23 4.89
C SER A 835 8.10 -3.32 3.67
N ALA A 836 7.59 -4.49 3.28
CA ALA A 836 6.38 -4.56 2.47
C ALA A 836 5.70 -5.91 2.65
N ASN A 837 4.42 -5.86 3.01
CA ASN A 837 3.34 -6.81 2.73
C ASN A 837 2.08 -6.32 3.47
N GLY A 838 0.96 -6.20 2.75
CA GLY A 838 -0.30 -5.63 3.24
C GLY A 838 -0.94 -4.56 2.36
N THR A 839 -0.28 -4.12 1.26
CA THR A 839 -0.71 -2.94 0.50
C THR A 839 -2.12 -3.09 -0.08
N ILE A 840 -2.92 -2.03 0.03
CA ILE A 840 -4.28 -1.96 -0.49
C ILE A 840 -4.25 -1.41 -1.92
N ALA A 841 -4.51 -2.26 -2.91
CA ALA A 841 -4.42 -1.88 -4.32
C ALA A 841 -5.53 -0.95 -4.82
N SER A 842 -6.71 -1.04 -4.21
CA SER A 842 -7.88 -0.21 -4.54
C SER A 842 -8.52 0.30 -3.24
N PRO A 843 -7.95 1.34 -2.61
CA PRO A 843 -8.48 1.86 -1.33
C PRO A 843 -9.94 2.33 -1.41
N GLU A 844 -10.37 2.82 -2.58
CA GLU A 844 -11.75 3.18 -2.86
C GLU A 844 -12.71 1.99 -2.82
N LEU A 845 -12.25 0.79 -3.20
CA LEU A 845 -13.03 -0.45 -3.07
C LEU A 845 -12.92 -1.01 -1.65
N ALA A 846 -11.73 -1.01 -1.06
CA ALA A 846 -11.52 -1.53 0.29
C ALA A 846 -12.40 -0.83 1.34
N THR A 847 -12.60 0.49 1.20
CA THR A 847 -13.50 1.26 2.06
C THR A 847 -14.99 0.95 1.85
N LEU A 848 -15.39 0.42 0.69
CA LEU A 848 -16.73 -0.16 0.50
C LEU A 848 -16.81 -1.55 1.14
N GLU A 849 -15.73 -2.31 1.07
CA GLU A 849 -15.65 -3.72 1.49
C GLU A 849 -15.03 -3.94 2.88
N GLY A 850 -15.08 -2.93 3.76
CA GLY A 850 -14.68 -3.10 5.16
C GLY A 850 -14.23 -1.81 5.84
N VAL A 851 -14.06 -1.89 7.17
CA VAL A 851 -13.49 -0.80 7.96
C VAL A 851 -11.97 -0.84 7.85
N GLN A 852 -11.38 0.27 7.43
CA GLN A 852 -9.95 0.35 7.12
C GLN A 852 -9.07 0.82 8.29
N SER A 853 -9.54 0.64 9.53
CA SER A 853 -8.78 0.99 10.73
C SER A 853 -7.53 0.12 10.90
N GLN A 854 -6.44 0.73 11.38
CA GLN A 854 -5.15 0.06 11.59
C GLN A 854 -4.59 -0.49 10.27
N GLY A 855 -4.29 -1.79 10.16
CA GLY A 855 -3.78 -2.38 8.93
C GLY A 855 -4.78 -2.44 7.76
N GLY A 856 -6.06 -2.18 8.02
CA GLY A 856 -7.11 -2.24 7.00
C GLY A 856 -7.60 -3.65 6.70
N CYS A 857 -8.70 -3.72 5.95
CA CYS A 857 -9.44 -4.95 5.71
C CYS A 857 -9.46 -5.39 4.25
N ILE A 858 -8.86 -6.56 3.98
CA ILE A 858 -8.69 -7.18 2.66
C ILE A 858 -8.67 -8.71 2.76
N VAL A 859 -8.85 -9.41 1.64
CA VAL A 859 -8.63 -10.86 1.55
C VAL A 859 -7.13 -11.17 1.59
N VAL A 860 -6.71 -11.91 2.60
CA VAL A 860 -5.29 -12.24 2.80
C VAL A 860 -4.88 -13.45 1.96
N VAL A 861 -3.95 -13.25 1.02
CA VAL A 861 -3.33 -14.30 0.21
C VAL A 861 -1.98 -14.73 0.83
N PRO A 862 -1.78 -16.01 1.19
CA PRO A 862 -0.56 -16.45 1.84
C PRO A 862 0.60 -16.54 0.86
N ALA A 863 1.63 -15.76 1.19
CA ALA A 863 2.99 -15.77 0.66
C ALA A 863 3.18 -15.45 -0.83
N SER A 864 3.28 -14.15 -1.11
CA SER A 864 4.35 -13.67 -1.98
C SER A 864 5.04 -12.50 -1.30
N GLY A 865 5.98 -12.81 -0.41
CA GLY A 865 6.86 -11.80 0.14
C GLY A 865 7.67 -11.16 -0.99
N ARG A 866 7.31 -9.94 -1.38
CA ARG A 866 8.19 -9.10 -2.20
C ARG A 866 9.15 -8.38 -1.26
N GLY A 867 10.14 -9.11 -0.76
CA GLY A 867 11.27 -8.61 0.01
C GLY A 867 12.52 -9.40 -0.34
N LEU A 868 13.69 -8.80 -0.11
CA LEU A 868 15.01 -9.21 -0.59
C LEU A 868 15.62 -10.46 0.07
N GLN A 869 14.83 -11.51 0.22
CA GLN A 869 15.34 -12.85 0.41
C GLN A 869 14.76 -13.74 -0.69
N PRO A 870 15.52 -14.74 -1.21
CA PRO A 870 14.85 -15.86 -1.84
C PRO A 870 13.86 -16.33 -0.81
N ALA A 871 12.56 -16.19 -1.10
CA ALA A 871 11.52 -16.81 -0.31
C ALA A 871 12.06 -18.22 -0.04
N THR A 872 12.33 -18.54 1.23
CA THR A 872 12.38 -19.95 1.64
C THR A 872 11.15 -20.53 0.96
N PRO A 873 11.30 -21.49 0.03
CA PRO A 873 10.18 -21.90 -0.78
C PRO A 873 9.08 -22.21 0.22
N ALA A 874 7.99 -21.44 0.17
CA ALA A 874 6.75 -21.93 0.71
C ALA A 874 6.43 -23.11 -0.20
N ALA A 875 7.06 -24.24 0.10
CA ALA A 875 6.64 -25.49 -0.44
C ALA A 875 5.15 -25.57 -0.08
N TRP A 876 4.35 -25.92 -1.07
CA TRP A 876 2.94 -26.34 -0.96
C TRP A 876 1.85 -25.26 -1.16
N GLU A 877 1.85 -24.56 -2.31
CA GLU A 877 0.59 -23.99 -2.84
C GLU A 877 -0.25 -25.09 -3.50
N ILE A 878 -0.99 -25.80 -2.66
CA ILE A 878 -2.04 -26.74 -3.04
C ILE A 878 -3.07 -26.00 -3.93
N ASN A 879 -3.83 -26.72 -4.75
CA ASN A 879 -4.97 -26.18 -5.49
C ASN A 879 -5.92 -25.44 -4.52
N ARG A 880 -5.75 -24.12 -4.37
CA ARG A 880 -6.36 -23.28 -3.33
C ARG A 880 -7.20 -22.18 -3.93
N SER A 881 -8.30 -21.89 -3.26
CA SER A 881 -9.21 -20.79 -3.59
C SER A 881 -9.60 -20.05 -2.31
N PHE A 882 -10.01 -18.80 -2.51
CA PHE A 882 -10.69 -17.95 -1.54
C PHE A 882 -12.17 -18.04 -1.85
N GLY A 883 -13.02 -18.31 -0.86
CA GLY A 883 -14.43 -18.29 -1.13
C GLY A 883 -15.27 -17.99 0.10
N ARG A 884 -16.51 -17.59 -0.18
CA ARG A 884 -17.51 -17.22 0.80
C ARG A 884 -18.16 -18.46 1.36
N TYR A 885 -18.31 -18.52 2.68
CA TYR A 885 -19.02 -19.61 3.33
C TYR A 885 -19.91 -19.10 4.47
N PRO A 886 -21.24 -19.36 4.41
CA PRO A 886 -21.98 -19.98 3.29
C PRO A 886 -21.89 -19.18 1.98
N ASP A 887 -22.21 -19.82 0.84
CA ASP A 887 -22.17 -19.15 -0.47
C ASP A 887 -23.02 -17.87 -0.49
N GLY A 888 -22.48 -16.82 -1.10
CA GLY A 888 -23.13 -15.51 -1.18
C GLY A 888 -23.21 -14.71 0.12
N SER A 889 -22.69 -15.23 1.24
CA SER A 889 -22.59 -14.48 2.50
C SER A 889 -21.73 -13.24 2.29
N ASP A 890 -22.27 -12.07 2.61
CA ASP A 890 -21.62 -10.78 2.37
C ASP A 890 -21.93 -9.82 3.51
N THR A 891 -20.90 -9.42 4.23
CA THR A 891 -20.98 -8.41 5.29
C THR A 891 -20.37 -7.07 4.85
N ASP A 892 -20.03 -6.96 3.56
CA ASP A 892 -19.12 -5.96 3.00
C ASP A 892 -17.86 -5.83 3.86
N ASN A 893 -17.25 -6.97 4.17
CA ASN A 893 -16.04 -7.06 4.97
C ASN A 893 -15.17 -8.18 4.41
N ASN A 894 -14.25 -7.82 3.52
CA ASN A 894 -13.38 -8.77 2.83
C ASN A 894 -12.55 -9.65 3.78
N CYS A 895 -12.31 -9.24 5.02
CA CYS A 895 -11.58 -10.03 6.02
C CYS A 895 -12.38 -11.23 6.52
N ASP A 896 -13.70 -11.04 6.64
CA ASP A 896 -14.61 -11.99 7.26
C ASP A 896 -15.38 -12.79 6.21
N ASP A 897 -15.64 -12.19 5.05
CA ASP A 897 -16.45 -12.79 3.98
C ASP A 897 -15.69 -13.90 3.25
N PHE A 898 -14.39 -13.77 3.06
CA PHE A 898 -13.60 -14.75 2.31
C PHE A 898 -12.75 -15.63 3.22
N SER A 899 -13.03 -16.93 3.16
CA SER A 899 -12.18 -17.94 3.77
C SER A 899 -11.20 -18.49 2.76
N LEU A 900 -9.95 -18.60 3.16
CA LEU A 900 -8.95 -19.30 2.38
C LEU A 900 -8.91 -20.77 2.77
N GLN A 901 -8.96 -21.63 1.76
CA GLN A 901 -8.84 -23.07 1.95
C GLN A 901 -7.64 -23.42 2.84
N LYS A 902 -7.93 -24.11 3.94
CA LYS A 902 -6.95 -24.63 4.90
C LYS A 902 -6.28 -25.86 4.31
N THR A 903 -4.95 -25.80 4.21
CA THR A 903 -4.15 -26.86 3.59
C THR A 903 -2.88 -27.14 4.38
N THR A 904 -2.44 -28.38 4.37
CA THR A 904 -1.21 -28.87 5.00
C THR A 904 -0.65 -30.01 4.14
N THR A 905 0.49 -30.58 4.53
CA THR A 905 1.07 -31.72 3.82
C THR A 905 1.44 -32.82 4.80
N LEU A 906 1.46 -34.05 4.30
CA LEU A 906 2.03 -35.16 5.03
C LEU A 906 3.53 -34.93 5.25
N LEU A 907 4.01 -35.12 6.47
CA LEU A 907 5.44 -35.11 6.79
C LEU A 907 6.08 -36.51 6.75
N LEU A 908 5.25 -37.55 6.73
CA LEU A 908 5.64 -38.95 6.55
C LEU A 908 4.62 -39.65 5.64
N PRO A 909 5.02 -40.70 4.90
CA PRO A 909 4.09 -41.50 4.11
C PRO A 909 2.97 -42.08 4.99
N ALA A 910 1.75 -42.11 4.48
CA ALA A 910 0.59 -42.71 5.13
C ALA A 910 0.12 -43.91 4.31
N SER A 911 0.17 -45.11 4.89
CA SER A 911 -0.20 -46.34 4.19
C SER A 911 -1.71 -46.57 4.19
N SER A 912 -2.20 -47.31 3.20
CA SER A 912 -3.53 -47.93 3.26
C SER A 912 -3.69 -48.70 4.58
N GLY A 913 -4.85 -48.57 5.21
CA GLY A 913 -5.15 -49.06 6.56
C GLY A 913 -4.81 -48.10 7.70
N SER A 914 -4.04 -47.03 7.48
CA SER A 914 -3.74 -46.05 8.53
C SER A 914 -4.95 -45.17 8.86
N ASN A 915 -5.22 -44.94 10.14
CA ASN A 915 -6.21 -43.97 10.63
C ASN A 915 -5.57 -42.74 11.26
N ASN A 916 -4.26 -42.57 11.16
CA ASN A 916 -3.56 -41.43 11.69
C ASN A 916 -2.55 -40.93 10.64
N ILE A 917 -2.57 -39.64 10.39
CA ILE A 917 -1.69 -38.99 9.42
C ILE A 917 -0.81 -37.95 10.13
N LYS A 918 0.46 -37.86 9.72
CA LYS A 918 1.42 -36.93 10.31
C LYS A 918 1.61 -35.74 9.39
N ILE A 919 1.36 -34.53 9.89
CA ILE A 919 1.19 -33.33 9.07
C ILE A 919 2.08 -32.17 9.51
N ALA A 920 2.32 -31.25 8.57
CA ALA A 920 3.17 -30.08 8.77
C ALA A 920 2.55 -29.03 9.70
N SER A 921 1.25 -28.83 9.57
CA SER A 921 0.45 -27.90 10.38
C SER A 921 -0.94 -28.49 10.66
N THR A 922 -1.44 -28.30 11.88
CA THR A 922 -2.83 -28.59 12.30
C THR A 922 -3.69 -27.33 12.32
N ALA A 923 -3.11 -26.16 11.97
CA ALA A 923 -3.80 -24.88 12.04
C ALA A 923 -5.09 -24.91 11.21
N GLY A 924 -6.20 -24.60 11.90
CA GLY A 924 -7.53 -24.51 11.33
C GLY A 924 -8.23 -25.85 11.02
N PHE A 925 -7.59 -26.99 11.30
CA PHE A 925 -8.27 -28.29 11.26
C PHE A 925 -9.02 -28.55 12.58
N VAL A 926 -10.22 -29.10 12.52
CA VAL A 926 -11.07 -29.39 13.70
C VAL A 926 -11.69 -30.78 13.64
N ALA A 927 -12.02 -31.36 14.79
CA ALA A 927 -12.69 -32.66 14.86
C ALA A 927 -14.07 -32.61 14.18
N GLY A 928 -14.41 -33.65 13.41
CA GLY A 928 -15.64 -33.75 12.64
C GLY A 928 -15.55 -33.22 11.20
N GLN A 929 -14.56 -32.38 10.90
CA GLN A 929 -14.31 -31.83 9.56
C GLN A 929 -13.95 -32.93 8.56
N GLU A 930 -14.44 -32.82 7.33
CA GLU A 930 -13.96 -33.64 6.21
C GLU A 930 -12.67 -33.06 5.64
N ILE A 931 -11.70 -33.92 5.34
CA ILE A 931 -10.46 -33.55 4.67
C ILE A 931 -10.23 -34.43 3.45
N THR A 932 -9.57 -33.89 2.45
CA THR A 932 -9.06 -34.64 1.29
C THR A 932 -7.56 -34.86 1.44
N VAL A 933 -7.12 -36.11 1.44
CA VAL A 933 -5.71 -36.51 1.40
C VAL A 933 -5.33 -36.88 -0.03
N GLY A 934 -4.23 -36.32 -0.54
CA GLY A 934 -3.75 -36.52 -1.90
C GLY A 934 -4.37 -35.60 -2.94
N SER A 935 -4.08 -35.85 -4.22
CA SER A 935 -4.53 -35.02 -5.35
C SER A 935 -4.74 -35.84 -6.63
N GLY A 936 -5.41 -35.25 -7.62
CA GLY A 936 -5.66 -35.90 -8.92
C GLY A 936 -6.43 -37.23 -8.77
N SER A 937 -5.95 -38.28 -9.43
CA SER A 937 -6.53 -39.63 -9.36
C SER A 937 -6.17 -40.40 -8.08
N LYS A 938 -5.25 -39.88 -7.26
CA LYS A 938 -4.85 -40.44 -5.96
C LYS A 938 -5.28 -39.50 -4.84
N LYS A 939 -6.59 -39.34 -4.65
CA LYS A 939 -7.17 -38.55 -3.56
C LYS A 939 -8.24 -39.34 -2.81
N GLN A 940 -8.39 -39.08 -1.51
CA GLN A 940 -9.39 -39.70 -0.66
C GLN A 940 -9.97 -38.69 0.33
N THR A 941 -11.29 -38.64 0.47
CA THR A 941 -11.98 -37.85 1.49
C THR A 941 -12.21 -38.69 2.74
N VAL A 942 -11.92 -38.13 3.92
CA VAL A 942 -12.05 -38.76 5.24
C VAL A 942 -12.40 -37.71 6.28
N SER A 943 -13.15 -38.07 7.33
CA SER A 943 -13.44 -37.14 8.43
C SER A 943 -12.40 -37.22 9.55
N ILE A 944 -12.09 -36.08 10.16
CA ILE A 944 -11.24 -35.98 11.34
C ILE A 944 -12.01 -36.49 12.56
N ALA A 945 -11.40 -37.41 13.31
CA ALA A 945 -11.85 -37.82 14.63
C ALA A 945 -11.26 -36.93 15.72
N GLU A 946 -9.96 -36.63 15.64
CA GLU A 946 -9.23 -35.84 16.63
C GLU A 946 -8.07 -35.10 15.94
N VAL A 947 -7.80 -33.87 16.38
CA VAL A 947 -6.65 -33.07 15.94
C VAL A 947 -5.62 -33.06 17.05
N GLY A 948 -4.45 -33.65 16.77
CA GLY A 948 -3.32 -33.72 17.67
C GLY A 948 -2.27 -32.65 17.41
N THR A 949 -1.00 -32.99 17.63
CA THR A 949 0.16 -32.10 17.45
C THR A 949 0.90 -32.35 16.13
N THR A 950 1.59 -31.33 15.63
CA THR A 950 2.27 -31.31 14.33
C THR A 950 3.65 -31.94 14.35
N GLY A 951 4.32 -32.00 13.20
CA GLY A 951 5.74 -32.37 13.14
C GLY A 951 5.97 -33.86 13.01
N ALA A 952 6.85 -34.24 12.10
CA ALA A 952 7.27 -35.61 11.89
C ALA A 952 8.58 -35.64 11.10
N THR A 953 9.44 -36.56 11.48
CA THR A 953 10.79 -36.70 10.94
C THR A 953 11.30 -38.11 11.25
N THR A 954 12.55 -38.40 10.87
CA THR A 954 13.23 -39.65 11.21
C THR A 954 14.55 -39.37 11.91
N THR A 955 14.97 -40.31 12.77
CA THR A 955 16.28 -40.25 13.41
C THR A 955 17.40 -40.42 12.38
N THR A 956 18.46 -39.62 12.47
CA THR A 956 19.60 -39.72 11.54
C THR A 956 20.70 -40.66 12.02
N MET A 957 20.61 -41.11 13.28
CA MET A 957 21.51 -42.09 13.88
C MET A 957 20.79 -42.87 14.99
N THR A 958 21.43 -43.93 15.48
CA THR A 958 20.95 -44.72 16.61
C THR A 958 21.00 -43.89 17.89
N ILE A 959 19.96 -43.99 18.72
CA ILE A 959 19.81 -43.30 19.99
C ILE A 959 19.88 -44.34 21.10
N GLU A 960 20.78 -44.13 22.04
CA GLU A 960 21.00 -45.02 23.18
C GLU A 960 20.03 -44.72 24.33
N VAL A 961 19.82 -45.72 25.21
CA VAL A 961 19.09 -45.53 26.47
C VAL A 961 19.79 -44.44 27.29
N GLY A 962 19.02 -43.50 27.84
CA GLY A 962 19.49 -42.37 28.62
C GLY A 962 19.75 -41.09 27.82
N ALA A 963 19.64 -41.14 26.48
CA ALA A 963 19.82 -39.94 25.65
C ALA A 963 18.69 -38.92 25.86
N THR A 964 19.03 -37.63 25.82
CA THR A 964 18.08 -36.51 25.84
C THR A 964 18.06 -35.71 24.54
N VAL A 965 19.04 -35.94 23.66
CA VAL A 965 19.15 -35.29 22.34
C VAL A 965 18.88 -36.33 21.27
N ILE A 966 17.95 -36.02 20.38
CA ILE A 966 17.49 -36.85 19.27
C ILE A 966 17.95 -36.20 17.97
N PRO A 967 18.99 -36.72 17.30
CA PRO A 967 19.40 -36.26 15.98
C PRO A 967 18.35 -36.63 14.93
N VAL A 968 17.87 -35.65 14.17
CA VAL A 968 16.75 -35.81 13.23
C VAL A 968 17.05 -35.23 11.85
N ALA A 969 16.36 -35.74 10.83
CA ALA A 969 16.58 -35.29 9.45
C ALA A 969 16.18 -33.81 9.24
N ASN A 970 15.14 -33.36 9.92
CA ASN A 970 14.67 -31.97 9.96
C ASN A 970 13.77 -31.74 11.19
N THR A 971 13.48 -30.48 11.51
CA THR A 971 12.67 -30.06 12.66
C THR A 971 11.32 -29.44 12.25
N THR A 972 10.83 -29.72 11.04
CA THR A 972 9.62 -29.10 10.49
C THR A 972 8.40 -29.47 11.32
N GLY A 973 7.61 -28.46 11.71
CA GLY A 973 6.34 -28.64 12.42
C GLY A 973 6.46 -28.98 13.91
N PHE A 974 7.66 -29.02 14.50
CA PHE A 974 7.83 -29.22 15.95
C PHE A 974 7.82 -27.90 16.72
N SER A 975 7.31 -27.93 17.95
CA SER A 975 7.30 -26.77 18.87
C SER A 975 7.85 -27.13 20.25
N ILE A 976 8.45 -26.16 20.95
CA ILE A 976 8.91 -26.35 22.34
C ILE A 976 7.70 -26.60 23.25
N GLY A 977 7.82 -27.52 24.21
CA GLY A 977 6.74 -27.95 25.10
C GLY A 977 5.83 -29.03 24.50
N GLN A 978 6.01 -29.40 23.23
CA GLN A 978 5.23 -30.42 22.56
C GLN A 978 5.59 -31.84 23.01
N THR A 979 4.59 -32.69 23.24
CA THR A 979 4.77 -34.15 23.37
C THR A 979 4.91 -34.81 22.00
N ILE A 980 5.97 -35.59 21.81
CA ILE A 980 6.27 -36.38 20.62
C ILE A 980 6.29 -37.88 20.92
N GLU A 981 6.05 -38.67 19.90
CA GLU A 981 6.15 -40.12 19.85
C GLU A 981 7.38 -40.54 19.05
N ILE A 982 8.18 -41.44 19.63
CA ILE A 982 9.40 -41.98 19.03
C ILE A 982 9.16 -43.48 18.81
N ASN A 983 9.39 -43.93 17.57
CA ASN A 983 9.21 -45.32 17.14
C ASN A 983 7.74 -45.79 17.22
N LYS A 984 7.49 -47.10 17.22
CA LYS A 984 6.13 -47.70 17.20
C LYS A 984 6.07 -49.03 17.96
N GLY A 985 4.85 -49.49 18.26
CA GLY A 985 4.60 -50.79 18.89
C GLY A 985 5.27 -50.93 20.26
N ALA A 986 5.93 -52.06 20.52
CA ALA A 986 6.63 -52.32 21.79
C ALA A 986 7.76 -51.31 22.07
N TYR A 987 8.30 -50.64 21.04
CA TYR A 987 9.36 -49.64 21.15
C TYR A 987 8.83 -48.21 21.20
N LEU A 988 7.51 -47.99 21.16
CA LEU A 988 6.92 -46.65 21.27
C LEU A 988 7.33 -45.99 22.60
N GLU A 989 7.78 -44.75 22.51
CA GLU A 989 8.15 -43.91 23.65
C GLU A 989 7.65 -42.48 23.45
N LYS A 990 7.18 -41.83 24.53
CA LYS A 990 6.69 -40.44 24.50
C LYS A 990 7.65 -39.52 25.24
N ALA A 991 7.91 -38.34 24.69
CA ALA A 991 8.82 -37.37 25.28
C ALA A 991 8.36 -35.93 25.03
N VAL A 992 8.74 -34.98 25.88
CA VAL A 992 8.37 -33.55 25.74
C VAL A 992 9.57 -32.75 25.28
N ILE A 993 9.40 -31.93 24.23
CA ILE A 993 10.47 -31.10 23.66
C ILE A 993 10.82 -29.94 24.59
N THR A 994 12.11 -29.75 24.87
CA THR A 994 12.64 -28.59 25.60
C THR A 994 13.40 -27.62 24.70
N SER A 995 14.03 -28.12 23.64
CA SER A 995 14.69 -27.27 22.64
C SER A 995 14.72 -27.91 21.27
N ILE A 996 14.79 -27.06 20.23
CA ILE A 996 14.84 -27.45 18.83
C ILE A 996 16.04 -26.75 18.20
N THR A 997 16.91 -27.52 17.54
CA THR A 997 18.08 -27.00 16.83
C THR A 997 17.93 -27.34 15.36
N ALA A 998 17.66 -26.34 14.52
CA ALA A 998 17.66 -26.51 13.07
C ALA A 998 19.10 -26.52 12.53
N GLY A 999 19.43 -27.46 11.64
CA GLY A 999 20.76 -27.51 11.04
C GLY A 999 21.03 -26.29 10.15
N ARG A 1000 22.18 -25.63 10.34
CA ARG A 1000 22.63 -24.51 9.49
C ARG A 1000 23.57 -25.02 8.41
N ARG A 1001 23.34 -24.69 7.13
CA ARG A 1001 24.39 -24.77 6.10
C ARG A 1001 25.34 -23.58 6.26
N ALA A 1002 26.64 -23.84 6.37
CA ALA A 1002 27.63 -22.78 6.29
C ALA A 1002 27.62 -22.21 4.85
N TYR A 1003 27.62 -20.88 4.73
CA TYR A 1003 27.79 -20.22 3.43
C TYR A 1003 29.18 -20.61 2.90
N GLY A 1004 29.25 -21.46 1.86
CA GLY A 1004 30.51 -21.85 1.22
C GLY A 1004 31.24 -23.10 1.75
N GLY A 1005 30.58 -24.05 2.43
CA GLY A 1005 31.23 -25.32 2.81
C GLY A 1005 30.29 -26.39 3.40
N ASN A 1006 30.67 -27.66 3.26
CA ASN A 1006 29.82 -28.84 3.47
C ASN A 1006 29.68 -29.34 4.93
N SER A 1007 30.04 -28.54 5.95
CA SER A 1007 29.97 -28.94 7.36
C SER A 1007 29.01 -28.05 8.16
N GLY A 1008 27.72 -28.39 8.12
CA GLY A 1008 26.70 -27.83 9.01
C GLY A 1008 26.38 -28.75 10.18
N SER A 1009 26.06 -28.20 11.36
CA SER A 1009 25.53 -29.00 12.48
C SER A 1009 24.21 -29.68 12.06
N PRO A 1010 23.99 -30.97 12.40
CA PRO A 1010 22.75 -31.66 12.07
C PRO A 1010 21.58 -31.11 12.89
N SER A 1011 20.36 -31.28 12.38
CA SER A 1011 19.17 -30.89 13.13
C SER A 1011 18.95 -31.83 14.33
N SER A 1012 18.50 -31.31 15.46
CA SER A 1012 18.25 -32.11 16.66
C SER A 1012 17.06 -31.60 17.47
N ILE A 1013 16.43 -32.52 18.21
CA ILE A 1013 15.36 -32.25 19.17
C ILE A 1013 15.84 -32.67 20.55
N THR A 1014 15.76 -31.80 21.54
CA THR A 1014 16.08 -32.12 22.94
C THR A 1014 14.81 -32.36 23.72
N VAL A 1015 14.79 -33.39 24.57
CA VAL A 1015 13.64 -33.78 25.38
C VAL A 1015 13.89 -33.59 26.88
N SER A 1016 12.80 -33.43 27.64
CA SER A 1016 12.82 -33.09 29.06
C SER A 1016 13.27 -34.21 29.99
N GLN A 1017 13.24 -35.47 29.53
CA GLN A 1017 13.60 -36.65 30.30
C GLN A 1017 14.46 -37.60 29.45
N PRO A 1018 15.45 -38.30 30.04
CA PRO A 1018 16.21 -39.34 29.35
C PRO A 1018 15.31 -40.43 28.78
N LEU A 1019 15.58 -40.85 27.53
CA LEU A 1019 14.85 -41.95 26.89
C LEU A 1019 15.14 -43.29 27.57
N GLN A 1020 14.09 -44.06 27.83
CA GLN A 1020 14.13 -45.37 28.49
C GLN A 1020 14.41 -46.51 27.51
N LYS A 1021 14.31 -46.24 26.19
CA LYS A 1021 14.53 -47.25 25.14
C LYS A 1021 15.60 -46.79 24.16
N ALA A 1022 16.36 -47.76 23.64
CA ALA A 1022 17.22 -47.54 22.49
C ALA A 1022 16.37 -47.50 21.22
N HIS A 1023 16.72 -46.59 20.30
CA HIS A 1023 16.00 -46.39 19.04
C HIS A 1023 16.98 -46.46 17.87
N ALA A 1024 16.70 -47.28 16.87
CA ALA A 1024 17.56 -47.43 15.71
C ALA A 1024 17.61 -46.16 14.85
N THR A 1025 18.58 -46.09 13.93
CA THR A 1025 18.60 -45.06 12.88
C THR A 1025 17.37 -45.21 11.97
N GLY A 1026 16.81 -44.08 11.51
CA GLY A 1026 15.68 -44.04 10.57
C GLY A 1026 14.31 -44.28 11.21
N VAL A 1027 14.21 -44.40 12.54
CA VAL A 1027 12.90 -44.54 13.20
C VAL A 1027 12.17 -43.20 13.22
N GLN A 1028 10.84 -43.28 13.23
CA GLN A 1028 9.98 -42.11 13.27
C GLN A 1028 10.11 -41.35 14.60
N VAL A 1029 10.10 -40.02 14.49
CA VAL A 1029 9.87 -39.07 15.58
C VAL A 1029 8.75 -38.15 15.13
N ALA A 1030 7.61 -38.11 15.81
CA ALA A 1030 6.46 -37.33 15.34
C ALA A 1030 5.54 -36.84 16.46
N GLY A 1031 4.82 -35.75 16.22
CA GLY A 1031 3.64 -35.40 17.01
C GLY A 1031 2.49 -36.41 16.82
N SER A 1032 1.39 -36.20 17.54
CA SER A 1032 0.23 -37.11 17.47
C SER A 1032 -0.51 -37.06 16.13
N GLY A 1033 -0.36 -35.99 15.34
CA GLY A 1033 -0.94 -35.87 14.00
C GLY A 1033 -2.46 -35.70 14.02
N ILE A 1034 -3.12 -35.99 12.90
CA ILE A 1034 -4.58 -36.04 12.79
C ILE A 1034 -5.04 -37.49 12.81
N THR A 1035 -5.99 -37.81 13.69
CA THR A 1035 -6.69 -39.10 13.73
C THR A 1035 -7.96 -39.02 12.89
N LEU A 1036 -8.18 -40.01 12.04
CA LEU A 1036 -9.27 -40.12 11.08
C LEU A 1036 -10.37 -41.04 11.62
N LYS A 1037 -11.64 -40.72 11.35
CA LYS A 1037 -12.79 -41.58 11.73
C LYS A 1037 -12.80 -42.91 10.97
N SER A 1038 -12.19 -42.97 9.79
CA SER A 1038 -12.07 -44.16 8.96
C SER A 1038 -10.63 -44.31 8.45
N ASN A 1039 -10.19 -45.55 8.28
CA ASN A 1039 -8.87 -45.85 7.73
C ASN A 1039 -8.75 -45.32 6.29
N LEU A 1040 -7.52 -44.92 5.92
CA LEU A 1040 -7.17 -44.68 4.53
C LEU A 1040 -7.31 -45.98 3.73
N ILE A 1041 -7.88 -45.90 2.53
CA ILE A 1041 -7.95 -47.02 1.58
C ILE A 1041 -6.80 -46.95 0.58
N LEU A 1042 -6.23 -45.76 0.35
CA LEU A 1042 -5.06 -45.51 -0.49
C LEU A 1042 -3.81 -45.27 0.36
N SER A 1043 -2.64 -45.51 -0.24
CA SER A 1043 -1.35 -45.07 0.32
C SER A 1043 -0.93 -43.74 -0.29
N PHE A 1044 -0.30 -42.90 0.53
CA PHE A 1044 0.17 -41.56 0.18
C PHE A 1044 1.63 -41.40 0.58
N GLU A 1045 2.40 -40.75 -0.29
CA GLU A 1045 3.82 -40.48 -0.06
C GLU A 1045 4.02 -39.31 0.91
N ASN A 1046 5.26 -39.16 1.39
CA ASN A 1046 5.67 -37.93 2.05
C ASN A 1046 5.33 -36.72 1.16
N SER A 1047 4.88 -35.64 1.79
CA SER A 1047 4.46 -34.40 1.17
C SER A 1047 3.18 -34.46 0.33
N ALA A 1048 2.42 -35.57 0.39
CA ALA A 1048 1.08 -35.58 -0.17
C ALA A 1048 0.23 -34.46 0.48
N PRO A 1049 -0.58 -33.74 -0.31
CA PRO A 1049 -1.38 -32.64 0.22
C PRO A 1049 -2.54 -33.14 1.07
N VAL A 1050 -2.92 -32.35 2.06
CA VAL A 1050 -4.10 -32.56 2.90
C VAL A 1050 -4.85 -31.24 2.97
N SER A 1051 -6.14 -31.24 2.66
CA SER A 1051 -6.94 -30.01 2.56
C SER A 1051 -8.34 -30.19 3.14
N GLU A 1052 -8.94 -29.12 3.68
CA GLU A 1052 -10.31 -29.13 4.21
C GLU A 1052 -11.42 -29.34 3.17
N GLY A 1053 -11.08 -29.16 1.91
CA GLY A 1053 -11.93 -29.36 0.74
C GLY A 1053 -11.05 -29.32 -0.50
N ILE A 1054 -11.61 -29.28 -1.69
CA ILE A 1054 -10.91 -28.82 -2.91
C ILE A 1054 -11.76 -27.68 -3.47
N PRO A 1055 -11.19 -26.74 -4.26
CA PRO A 1055 -11.98 -25.73 -4.94
C PRO A 1055 -13.15 -26.38 -5.68
N THR A 1056 -14.33 -25.76 -5.62
CA THR A 1056 -15.61 -26.34 -6.08
C THR A 1056 -16.23 -25.51 -7.21
N PRO A 1057 -15.53 -25.30 -8.34
CA PRO A 1057 -16.06 -24.48 -9.43
C PRO A 1057 -17.41 -25.04 -9.93
N GLY A 1058 -18.44 -24.21 -9.89
CA GLY A 1058 -19.82 -24.51 -10.25
C GLY A 1058 -20.63 -25.23 -9.17
N ALA A 1059 -20.17 -25.25 -7.92
CA ALA A 1059 -20.82 -25.96 -6.82
C ALA A 1059 -20.59 -25.28 -5.45
N PRO A 1060 -21.43 -25.57 -4.44
CA PRO A 1060 -21.30 -24.96 -3.13
C PRO A 1060 -19.93 -25.11 -2.48
N ASN A 1061 -19.43 -24.01 -1.91
CA ASN A 1061 -18.18 -23.98 -1.20
C ASN A 1061 -18.17 -24.92 0.00
N LYS A 1062 -17.01 -25.52 0.28
CA LYS A 1062 -16.80 -26.49 1.37
C LYS A 1062 -15.81 -26.03 2.43
N TYR A 1063 -15.69 -24.72 2.64
CA TYR A 1063 -14.85 -24.18 3.70
C TYR A 1063 -15.43 -24.52 5.08
N ALA A 1064 -14.57 -24.75 6.08
CA ALA A 1064 -14.98 -24.93 7.46
C ALA A 1064 -14.53 -23.71 8.27
N HIS A 1065 -15.48 -23.05 8.97
CA HIS A 1065 -15.14 -22.08 10.02
C HIS A 1065 -14.52 -22.80 11.21
#